data_AF-A0A8H7EQI2-F1
#
_entry.id   AF-A0A8H7EQI2-F1
#
_cell.length_a   1.000
_cell.length_b   1.000
_cell.length_c   1.000
_cell.angle_alpha   90.00
_cell.angle_beta   90.00
_cell.angle_gamma   90.00
#
_symmetry.space_group_name_H-M   'P 1'
#
loop_
_entity.id
_entity.type
_entity.pdbx_description
1 polymer ?
#
loop_
_entity_poly.entity_id
_entity_poly.type
_entity_poly.pdbx_seq_one_letter_code
_entity_poly.pdbx_strand_id
1 'polypeptide(L)'
;MDTFRSKPHILIIGGGITGLTTALVMLEKDYLVTILSKQFVSTDATTVSQPSVILWEWSPSLSGPHTESLSSEVAKRWSLIAYERFQTMAEDQKLSDKSGISMQLTNYLFRQNSPAVQHMDEIKDHVKDFRHDTALMDEVGVHKASGVVDSYQFSAPVINPHRYMQWLTNHVKSLGAKMIERTIEADLYYQEVSLLREYGADVLVNCTGLAAHQLATDDTVYPQKHSFLRMVNNGEKFSRISQPIVLFQEEESDTLSIVPVDNDCLLIGKVAEANQRNLNLTLEDHPALQNMYEQVVEFYPSLTKGELDKSQSIEAGLVPFRKSCVRIERDKRFQHGDKLSRIIHNYGQGDAGFTLSFGCAEDVASIVADIVKEDNKLPPKISLFLILMANFLFNVSFYIIIPTVTNYANSLGADDVFSGLVIGGNTLSSIISIFFLNQIPMLRDRYLATLHLACASFLTGNILYALAARAQFLYLIFIGRLINGLGFTGFFFVKRYCTDPRIVGIRRRTLCCSLLVVSQSLGMVIGPLIGGQLARIGYHGVLMNMNTIAGWVMACIWLTYWVSVVIFFQDIPKTACSDKSSQRSILKIFKKGSYGMLVITVVMSFIAFSVFFELGAWEANIPIFTAKHFGWNEWDAGNFIGLIGIGSLVIVVPMTVYSKRIQDRTTAAVGFGTALIGMIIYLARLTTSGVGKADYGVSWFLICSGYNVASTITLSLMSKLFPDKLSDVCALIVQVSNYTGRLTGAVWGTASESVTEVGVASLEIAFTIIGFSAILILWQRIHTVTG
;
A
#
# COMPACT_ATOMS: atom_id res chain seq x y z
N MET A 1 21.10 -0.93 -3.42
CA MET A 1 20.64 -1.26 -4.78
C MET A 1 19.18 -1.62 -4.66
N ASP A 2 18.26 -0.67 -4.87
CA ASP A 2 16.84 -0.98 -5.03
C ASP A 2 16.33 -0.15 -6.21
N THR A 3 16.42 -0.77 -7.38
CA THR A 3 15.75 -0.33 -8.60
C THR A 3 14.25 -0.34 -8.35
N PHE A 4 13.58 0.73 -8.79
CA PHE A 4 12.13 0.77 -9.01
C PHE A 4 11.61 -0.59 -9.44
N ARG A 5 10.95 -1.33 -8.54
CA ARG A 5 10.24 -2.54 -8.92
C ARG A 5 9.03 -2.09 -9.74
N SER A 6 9.09 -2.28 -11.06
CA SER A 6 7.94 -2.04 -11.93
C SER A 6 6.78 -2.99 -11.60
N LYS A 7 7.09 -4.15 -11.02
CA LYS A 7 6.16 -5.24 -10.72
C LYS A 7 5.93 -5.37 -9.21
N PRO A 8 4.68 -5.51 -8.74
CA PRO A 8 4.39 -5.82 -7.34
C PRO A 8 5.00 -7.17 -6.94
N HIS A 9 5.39 -7.30 -5.67
CA HIS A 9 6.07 -8.48 -5.13
C HIS A 9 5.18 -9.21 -4.12
N ILE A 10 4.99 -10.51 -4.33
CA ILE A 10 4.13 -11.36 -3.52
C ILE A 10 4.98 -12.33 -2.70
N LEU A 11 4.76 -12.34 -1.39
CA LEU A 11 5.40 -13.26 -0.45
C LEU A 11 4.44 -14.41 -0.15
N ILE A 12 4.78 -15.63 -0.56
CA ILE A 12 3.97 -16.82 -0.31
C ILE A 12 4.62 -17.62 0.82
N ILE A 13 3.86 -17.95 1.86
CA ILE A 13 4.31 -18.81 2.95
C ILE A 13 3.68 -20.19 2.76
N GLY A 14 4.50 -21.20 2.48
CA GLY A 14 4.09 -22.57 2.16
C GLY A 14 4.56 -23.02 0.77
N GLY A 15 5.29 -24.13 0.71
CA GLY A 15 5.82 -24.73 -0.52
C GLY A 15 5.08 -26.00 -0.97
N GLY A 16 3.85 -26.21 -0.47
CA GLY A 16 2.97 -27.29 -0.91
C GLY A 16 2.23 -26.95 -2.21
N ILE A 17 1.32 -27.84 -2.64
CA ILE A 17 0.55 -27.72 -3.88
C ILE A 17 -0.13 -26.35 -3.99
N THR A 18 -0.83 -25.93 -2.94
CA THR A 18 -1.53 -24.64 -2.89
C THR A 18 -0.58 -23.45 -3.05
N GLY A 19 0.59 -23.49 -2.39
CA GLY A 19 1.58 -22.42 -2.44
C GLY A 19 2.27 -22.31 -3.79
N LEU A 20 2.69 -23.44 -4.35
CA LEU A 20 3.37 -23.49 -5.65
C LEU A 20 2.42 -23.16 -6.81
N THR A 21 1.18 -23.66 -6.81
CA THR A 21 0.19 -23.30 -7.83
C THR A 21 -0.17 -21.81 -7.73
N THR A 22 -0.30 -21.26 -6.52
CA THR A 22 -0.46 -19.81 -6.33
C THR A 22 0.73 -19.06 -6.91
N ALA A 23 1.96 -19.50 -6.66
CA ALA A 23 3.16 -18.88 -7.21
C ALA A 23 3.17 -18.89 -8.74
N LEU A 24 2.81 -20.02 -9.36
CA LEU A 24 2.73 -20.16 -10.81
C LEU A 24 1.76 -19.14 -11.42
N VAL A 25 0.53 -19.07 -10.90
CA VAL A 25 -0.50 -18.12 -11.38
C VAL A 25 -0.05 -16.67 -11.19
N MET A 26 0.65 -16.34 -10.10
CA MET A 26 1.20 -14.98 -9.90
C MET A 26 2.30 -14.64 -10.90
N LEU A 27 3.19 -15.58 -11.21
CA LEU A 27 4.25 -15.38 -12.21
C LEU A 27 3.68 -15.20 -13.62
N GLU A 28 2.66 -15.99 -13.99
CA GLU A 28 1.94 -15.85 -15.27
C GLU A 28 1.30 -14.44 -15.43
N LYS A 29 0.89 -13.82 -14.31
CA LYS A 29 0.32 -12.46 -14.28
C LYS A 29 1.36 -11.36 -14.08
N ASP A 30 2.64 -11.66 -14.28
CA ASP A 30 3.76 -10.70 -14.23
C ASP A 30 4.07 -10.10 -12.84
N TYR A 31 3.78 -10.85 -11.76
CA TYR A 31 4.21 -10.49 -10.41
C TYR A 31 5.60 -11.04 -10.09
N LEU A 32 6.34 -10.36 -9.21
CA LEU A 32 7.51 -10.95 -8.57
C LEU A 32 7.04 -11.88 -7.45
N VAL A 33 7.68 -13.04 -7.28
CA VAL A 33 7.27 -14.01 -6.26
C VAL A 33 8.47 -14.50 -5.44
N THR A 34 8.32 -14.48 -4.11
CA THR A 34 9.19 -15.18 -3.17
C THR A 34 8.36 -16.19 -2.38
N ILE A 35 8.83 -17.43 -2.30
CA ILE A 35 8.19 -18.50 -1.54
C ILE A 35 9.06 -18.83 -0.34
N LEU A 36 8.49 -18.75 0.85
CA LEU A 36 9.09 -19.24 2.09
C LEU A 36 8.44 -20.55 2.45
N SER A 37 9.25 -21.58 2.67
CA SER A 37 8.74 -22.82 3.24
C SER A 37 9.74 -23.42 4.21
N LYS A 38 9.26 -24.21 5.17
CA LYS A 38 10.15 -25.01 6.03
C LYS A 38 11.01 -25.97 5.18
N GLN A 39 10.45 -26.46 4.08
CA GLN A 39 11.08 -27.45 3.21
C GLN A 39 10.40 -27.43 1.84
N PHE A 40 11.17 -27.62 0.76
CA PHE A 40 10.63 -27.87 -0.58
C PHE A 40 10.77 -29.34 -0.96
N VAL A 41 9.99 -29.78 -1.94
CA VAL A 41 10.12 -31.13 -2.50
C VAL A 41 11.49 -31.29 -3.13
N SER A 42 12.22 -32.31 -2.70
CA SER A 42 13.50 -32.74 -3.27
C SER A 42 13.57 -34.27 -3.34
N THR A 43 14.66 -34.81 -3.89
CA THR A 43 14.89 -36.26 -3.94
C THR A 43 14.88 -36.93 -2.56
N ASP A 44 15.24 -36.20 -1.51
CA ASP A 44 15.43 -36.71 -0.15
C ASP A 44 14.38 -36.18 0.84
N ALA A 45 13.41 -35.40 0.36
CA ALA A 45 12.49 -34.63 1.18
C ALA A 45 11.06 -34.64 0.62
N THR A 46 10.13 -35.22 1.38
CA THR A 46 8.70 -35.17 1.06
C THR A 46 7.96 -34.08 1.83
N THR A 47 6.83 -33.62 1.29
CA THR A 47 5.96 -32.63 1.93
C THR A 47 4.55 -33.19 2.12
N VAL A 48 3.72 -32.51 2.92
CA VAL A 48 2.28 -32.84 3.11
C VAL A 48 1.45 -32.80 1.81
N SER A 49 2.03 -32.40 0.69
CA SER A 49 1.39 -32.34 -0.63
C SER A 49 1.74 -33.51 -1.54
N GLN A 50 2.32 -34.59 -1.01
CA GLN A 50 2.54 -35.84 -1.75
C GLN A 50 1.70 -36.96 -1.15
N PRO A 51 0.38 -36.98 -1.35
CA PRO A 51 -0.38 -38.22 -1.23
C PRO A 51 0.03 -39.16 -2.37
N SER A 52 -0.30 -40.43 -2.22
CA SER A 52 0.21 -41.51 -3.08
C SER A 52 -0.25 -41.40 -4.54
N VAL A 53 -1.52 -41.08 -4.77
CA VAL A 53 -2.08 -40.64 -6.06
C VAL A 53 -3.20 -39.63 -5.83
N ILE A 54 -3.34 -38.71 -6.77
CA ILE A 54 -4.50 -37.84 -6.88
C ILE A 54 -5.32 -38.24 -8.10
N LEU A 55 -6.55 -38.62 -7.84
CA LEU A 55 -7.61 -38.63 -8.84
C LEU A 55 -8.37 -37.32 -8.73
N TRP A 56 -8.59 -36.65 -9.86
CA TRP A 56 -9.44 -35.47 -9.88
C TRP A 56 -10.90 -35.86 -9.61
N GLU A 57 -11.59 -35.04 -8.83
CA GLU A 57 -12.96 -35.32 -8.40
C GLU A 57 -13.88 -34.15 -8.72
N TRP A 58 -15.08 -34.48 -9.20
CA TRP A 58 -16.15 -33.52 -9.38
C TRP A 58 -16.86 -33.23 -8.07
N SER A 59 -17.05 -31.95 -7.74
CA SER A 59 -17.65 -31.54 -6.47
C SER A 59 -17.06 -32.35 -5.32
N PRO A 60 -15.72 -32.32 -5.12
CA PRO A 60 -15.07 -33.16 -4.13
C PRO A 60 -15.82 -32.97 -2.82
N SER A 61 -16.19 -34.08 -2.18
CA SER A 61 -16.70 -34.06 -0.83
C SER A 61 -15.63 -33.38 0.01
N LEU A 62 -15.77 -32.07 0.20
CA LEU A 62 -14.96 -31.24 1.07
C LEU A 62 -15.11 -31.88 2.44
N SER A 63 -14.22 -32.82 2.76
CA SER A 63 -14.49 -33.83 3.78
C SER A 63 -14.45 -33.13 5.13
N GLY A 64 -15.64 -32.82 5.63
CA GLY A 64 -15.85 -31.92 6.73
C GLY A 64 -17.35 -31.61 6.86
N PRO A 65 -17.86 -31.42 8.09
CA PRO A 65 -19.26 -31.12 8.30
C PRO A 65 -19.57 -29.72 7.71
N HIS A 66 -20.13 -29.67 6.50
CA HIS A 66 -20.39 -28.42 5.79
C HIS A 66 -21.88 -28.28 5.46
N THR A 67 -22.50 -27.33 6.13
CA THR A 67 -23.94 -27.02 6.13
C THR A 67 -24.32 -25.85 5.22
N GLU A 68 -23.45 -25.38 4.32
CA GLU A 68 -23.73 -24.19 3.48
C GLU A 68 -23.58 -24.46 1.97
N SER A 69 -24.70 -24.33 1.25
CA SER A 69 -24.83 -24.53 -0.20
C SER A 69 -23.90 -23.65 -1.07
N LEU A 70 -23.55 -22.44 -0.60
CA LEU A 70 -22.67 -21.51 -1.31
C LEU A 70 -21.23 -22.05 -1.50
N SER A 71 -20.79 -22.95 -0.62
CA SER A 71 -19.45 -23.57 -0.71
C SER A 71 -19.35 -24.55 -1.88
N SER A 72 -20.46 -25.17 -2.29
CA SER A 72 -20.50 -26.20 -3.34
C SER A 72 -20.28 -25.60 -4.74
N GLU A 73 -20.95 -24.50 -5.09
CA GLU A 73 -20.81 -23.89 -6.43
C GLU A 73 -19.39 -23.34 -6.67
N VAL A 74 -18.80 -22.72 -5.65
CA VAL A 74 -17.44 -22.19 -5.75
C VAL A 74 -16.42 -23.32 -5.91
N ALA A 75 -16.58 -24.43 -5.18
CA ALA A 75 -15.72 -25.60 -5.30
C ALA A 75 -15.86 -26.27 -6.68
N LYS A 76 -17.07 -26.38 -7.24
CA LYS A 76 -17.31 -26.86 -8.61
C LYS A 76 -16.60 -25.99 -9.65
N ARG A 77 -16.68 -24.66 -9.51
CA ARG A 77 -15.93 -23.75 -10.38
C ARG A 77 -14.42 -23.99 -10.28
N TRP A 78 -13.89 -24.12 -9.07
CA TRP A 78 -12.46 -24.35 -8.87
C TRP A 78 -11.99 -25.67 -9.46
N SER A 79 -12.79 -26.73 -9.33
CA SER A 79 -12.47 -28.04 -9.90
C SER A 79 -12.45 -28.02 -11.43
N LEU A 80 -13.40 -27.33 -12.09
CA LEU A 80 -13.37 -27.15 -13.55
C LEU A 80 -12.13 -26.40 -14.03
N ILE A 81 -11.76 -25.30 -13.36
CA ILE A 81 -10.56 -24.54 -13.73
C ILE A 81 -9.31 -25.42 -13.64
N ALA A 82 -9.21 -26.27 -12.62
CA ALA A 82 -8.11 -27.22 -12.50
C ALA A 82 -8.18 -28.33 -13.55
N TYR A 83 -9.38 -28.85 -13.85
CA TYR A 83 -9.59 -29.87 -14.90
C TYR A 83 -9.07 -29.38 -16.25
N GLU A 84 -9.47 -28.18 -16.69
CA GLU A 84 -9.05 -27.59 -17.96
C GLU A 84 -7.53 -27.39 -18.02
N ARG A 85 -6.92 -26.92 -16.92
CA ARG A 85 -5.47 -26.76 -16.81
C ARG A 85 -4.76 -28.11 -16.92
N PHE A 86 -5.18 -29.12 -16.17
CA PHE A 86 -4.56 -30.45 -16.21
C PHE A 86 -4.77 -31.17 -17.54
N GLN A 87 -5.95 -31.02 -18.16
CA GLN A 87 -6.22 -31.53 -19.49
C GLN A 87 -5.26 -30.91 -20.52
N THR A 88 -5.09 -29.59 -20.51
CA THR A 88 -4.14 -28.90 -21.40
C THR A 88 -2.71 -29.41 -21.18
N MET A 89 -2.32 -29.66 -19.93
CA MET A 89 -0.99 -30.21 -19.61
C MET A 89 -0.81 -31.65 -20.09
N ALA A 90 -1.87 -32.46 -20.04
CA ALA A 90 -1.86 -33.85 -20.47
C ALA A 90 -1.85 -34.00 -22.00
N GLU A 91 -2.41 -33.03 -22.74
CA GLU A 91 -2.42 -33.03 -24.21
C GLU A 91 -1.01 -32.83 -24.82
N ASP A 92 -0.08 -32.18 -24.10
CA ASP A 92 1.35 -32.14 -24.47
C ASP A 92 2.09 -33.35 -23.88
N GLN A 93 2.45 -34.31 -24.75
CA GLN A 93 3.13 -35.55 -24.33
C GLN A 93 4.41 -35.29 -23.51
N LYS A 94 5.22 -34.29 -23.89
CA LYS A 94 6.47 -34.02 -23.17
C LYS A 94 6.21 -33.46 -21.78
N LEU A 95 5.13 -32.70 -21.64
CA LEU A 95 4.72 -32.11 -20.37
C LEU A 95 4.05 -33.17 -19.49
N SER A 96 3.17 -34.00 -20.06
CA SER A 96 2.56 -35.16 -19.41
C SER A 96 3.62 -36.09 -18.82
N ASP A 97 4.62 -36.51 -19.62
CA ASP A 97 5.69 -37.42 -19.16
C ASP A 97 6.51 -36.84 -17.99
N LYS A 98 6.76 -35.52 -18.02
CA LYS A 98 7.54 -34.82 -16.99
C LYS A 98 6.75 -34.52 -15.72
N SER A 99 5.49 -34.14 -15.87
CA SER A 99 4.61 -33.73 -14.77
C SER A 99 3.89 -34.91 -14.13
N GLY A 100 3.82 -36.06 -14.80
CA GLY A 100 3.08 -37.23 -14.32
C GLY A 100 1.55 -37.05 -14.31
N ILE A 101 1.04 -36.12 -15.13
CA ILE A 101 -0.40 -35.91 -15.33
C ILE A 101 -0.82 -36.69 -16.57
N SER A 102 -1.89 -37.47 -16.45
CA SER A 102 -2.51 -38.18 -17.56
C SER A 102 -4.03 -38.07 -17.49
N MET A 103 -4.69 -38.02 -18.64
CA MET A 103 -6.15 -38.17 -18.71
C MET A 103 -6.47 -39.66 -18.85
N GLN A 104 -7.21 -40.22 -17.90
CA GLN A 104 -7.58 -41.63 -17.90
C GLN A 104 -9.10 -41.78 -17.84
N LEU A 105 -9.64 -42.79 -18.55
CA LEU A 105 -11.02 -43.20 -18.37
C LEU A 105 -11.18 -43.78 -16.97
N THR A 106 -11.87 -43.05 -16.10
CA THR A 106 -12.10 -43.43 -14.71
C THR A 106 -13.52 -43.94 -14.54
N ASN A 107 -13.66 -45.05 -13.84
CA ASN A 107 -14.92 -45.70 -13.54
C ASN A 107 -15.36 -45.34 -12.12
N TYR A 108 -16.51 -44.67 -11.99
CA TYR A 108 -17.13 -44.30 -10.73
C TYR A 108 -18.37 -45.15 -10.50
N LEU A 109 -18.37 -45.91 -9.40
CA LEU A 109 -19.35 -46.94 -9.08
C LEU A 109 -20.10 -46.58 -7.79
N PHE A 110 -21.39 -46.91 -7.73
CA PHE A 110 -22.27 -46.53 -6.61
C PHE A 110 -23.09 -47.73 -6.11
N ARG A 111 -23.13 -47.96 -4.79
CA ARG A 111 -23.93 -49.05 -4.18
C ARG A 111 -25.42 -48.70 -3.97
N GLN A 112 -25.78 -47.42 -3.92
CA GLN A 112 -27.16 -46.94 -3.74
C GLN A 112 -27.35 -45.60 -4.46
N ASN A 113 -28.61 -45.14 -4.60
CA ASN A 113 -28.94 -43.78 -5.04
C ASN A 113 -28.46 -42.75 -4.01
N SER A 114 -27.18 -42.38 -4.10
CA SER A 114 -26.54 -41.35 -3.30
C SER A 114 -26.81 -39.96 -3.90
N PRO A 115 -26.89 -38.89 -3.10
CA PRO A 115 -26.84 -37.52 -3.60
C PRO A 115 -25.64 -37.25 -4.52
N ALA A 116 -24.54 -38.00 -4.37
CA ALA A 116 -23.37 -37.93 -5.24
C ALA A 116 -23.67 -38.29 -6.71
N VAL A 117 -24.72 -39.08 -6.96
CA VAL A 117 -25.19 -39.43 -8.32
C VAL A 117 -25.68 -38.17 -9.05
N GLN A 118 -26.39 -37.26 -8.35
CA GLN A 118 -26.86 -36.00 -8.95
C GLN A 118 -25.68 -35.12 -9.41
N HIS A 119 -24.56 -35.13 -8.68
CA HIS A 119 -23.37 -34.42 -9.11
C HIS A 119 -22.75 -35.04 -10.38
N MET A 120 -22.82 -36.36 -10.57
CA MET A 120 -22.29 -37.00 -11.78
C MET A 120 -23.05 -36.58 -13.05
N ASP A 121 -24.36 -36.37 -12.95
CA ASP A 121 -25.14 -35.86 -14.09
C ASP A 121 -24.78 -34.41 -14.46
N GLU A 122 -24.47 -33.57 -13.46
CA GLU A 122 -24.07 -32.17 -13.71
C GLU A 122 -22.75 -32.06 -14.48
N ILE A 123 -21.81 -32.99 -14.30
CA ILE A 123 -20.50 -32.89 -14.94
C ILE A 123 -20.53 -33.28 -16.42
N LYS A 124 -21.59 -33.94 -16.89
CA LYS A 124 -21.68 -34.53 -18.24
C LYS A 124 -21.26 -33.58 -19.35
N ASP A 125 -21.64 -32.32 -19.27
CA ASP A 125 -21.36 -31.31 -20.30
C ASP A 125 -19.97 -30.66 -20.18
N HIS A 126 -19.21 -31.03 -19.14
CA HIS A 126 -17.91 -30.46 -18.81
C HIS A 126 -16.73 -31.42 -18.99
N VAL A 127 -16.97 -32.73 -19.18
CA VAL A 127 -15.94 -33.76 -19.33
C VAL A 127 -16.03 -34.50 -20.65
N LYS A 128 -14.90 -35.07 -21.08
CA LYS A 128 -14.84 -35.93 -22.28
C LYS A 128 -15.20 -37.39 -21.92
N ASP A 129 -15.69 -38.12 -22.93
CA ASP A 129 -15.96 -39.56 -22.87
C ASP A 129 -16.94 -39.98 -21.77
N PHE A 130 -17.92 -39.13 -21.47
CA PHE A 130 -18.95 -39.41 -20.47
C PHE A 130 -19.85 -40.56 -20.91
N ARG A 131 -19.92 -41.61 -20.09
CA ARG A 131 -20.81 -42.76 -20.25
C ARG A 131 -21.47 -43.08 -18.91
N HIS A 132 -22.78 -43.18 -18.92
CA HIS A 132 -23.59 -43.66 -17.80
C HIS A 132 -24.27 -44.95 -18.24
N ASP A 133 -23.77 -46.08 -17.75
CA ASP A 133 -24.23 -47.40 -18.19
C ASP A 133 -23.87 -48.47 -17.15
N THR A 134 -24.87 -49.19 -16.64
CA THR A 134 -24.71 -50.31 -15.71
C THR A 134 -23.86 -51.47 -16.26
N ALA A 135 -23.76 -51.62 -17.59
CA ALA A 135 -22.92 -52.65 -18.20
C ALA A 135 -21.42 -52.45 -17.88
N LEU A 136 -21.01 -51.24 -17.51
CA LEU A 136 -19.64 -50.94 -17.07
C LEU A 136 -19.19 -51.83 -15.88
N MET A 137 -20.12 -52.27 -15.04
CA MET A 137 -19.80 -53.17 -13.92
C MET A 137 -19.21 -54.51 -14.40
N ASP A 138 -19.84 -55.12 -15.41
CA ASP A 138 -19.36 -56.38 -15.98
C ASP A 138 -18.09 -56.16 -16.81
N GLU A 139 -17.98 -55.03 -17.53
CA GLU A 139 -16.80 -54.69 -18.34
C GLU A 139 -15.53 -54.47 -17.50
N VAL A 140 -15.66 -53.81 -16.35
CA VAL A 140 -14.55 -53.51 -15.44
C VAL A 140 -14.15 -54.75 -14.62
N GLY A 141 -15.07 -55.70 -14.42
CA GLY A 141 -14.82 -56.95 -13.72
C GLY A 141 -15.03 -56.88 -12.21
N VAL A 142 -15.92 -56.00 -11.74
CA VAL A 142 -16.30 -55.95 -10.32
C VAL A 142 -17.14 -57.16 -9.93
N HIS A 143 -17.06 -57.58 -8.66
CA HIS A 143 -17.80 -58.74 -8.17
C HIS A 143 -19.32 -58.52 -8.29
N LYS A 144 -20.06 -59.49 -8.84
CA LYS A 144 -21.52 -59.36 -9.05
C LYS A 144 -22.32 -59.20 -7.76
N ALA A 145 -21.80 -59.67 -6.63
CA ALA A 145 -22.43 -59.50 -5.32
C ALA A 145 -21.92 -58.25 -4.56
N SER A 146 -21.18 -57.34 -5.22
CA SER A 146 -20.62 -56.13 -4.60
C SER A 146 -21.65 -55.06 -4.20
N GLY A 147 -22.92 -55.25 -4.60
CA GLY A 147 -24.02 -54.33 -4.31
C GLY A 147 -24.00 -53.03 -5.12
N VAL A 148 -23.19 -52.93 -6.18
CA VAL A 148 -23.18 -51.77 -7.09
C VAL A 148 -24.48 -51.75 -7.90
N VAL A 149 -25.14 -50.59 -7.96
CA VAL A 149 -26.41 -50.38 -8.67
C VAL A 149 -26.29 -49.37 -9.81
N ASP A 150 -25.25 -48.53 -9.81
CA ASP A 150 -25.06 -47.50 -10.83
C ASP A 150 -23.57 -47.28 -11.14
N SER A 151 -23.28 -46.84 -12.37
CA SER A 151 -21.90 -46.70 -12.87
C SER A 151 -21.73 -45.64 -13.95
N TYR A 152 -20.73 -44.79 -13.74
CA TYR A 152 -20.34 -43.69 -14.60
C TYR A 152 -18.89 -43.86 -15.04
N GLN A 153 -18.58 -43.43 -16.25
CA GLN A 153 -17.22 -43.39 -16.78
C GLN A 153 -17.00 -42.07 -17.49
N PHE A 154 -15.86 -41.43 -17.24
CA PHE A 154 -15.42 -40.27 -18.01
C PHE A 154 -13.91 -40.09 -17.91
N SER A 155 -13.37 -39.24 -18.78
CA SER A 155 -11.94 -38.91 -18.79
C SER A 155 -11.61 -37.92 -17.68
N ALA A 156 -10.86 -38.37 -16.66
CA ALA A 156 -10.45 -37.58 -15.50
C ALA A 156 -8.92 -37.48 -15.40
N PRO A 157 -8.39 -36.33 -14.91
CA PRO A 157 -6.97 -36.21 -14.58
C PRO A 157 -6.57 -37.19 -13.46
N VAL A 158 -5.56 -38.01 -13.74
CA VAL A 158 -4.82 -38.80 -12.77
C VAL A 158 -3.41 -38.23 -12.68
N ILE A 159 -3.01 -37.85 -11.46
CA ILE A 159 -1.77 -37.11 -11.20
C ILE A 159 -0.90 -37.96 -10.27
N ASN A 160 0.33 -38.24 -10.72
CA ASN A 160 1.41 -38.74 -9.88
C ASN A 160 1.97 -37.56 -9.05
N PRO A 161 1.70 -37.46 -7.74
CA PRO A 161 1.99 -36.25 -6.98
C PRO A 161 3.49 -36.03 -6.78
N HIS A 162 4.28 -37.11 -6.75
CA HIS A 162 5.74 -37.03 -6.66
C HIS A 162 6.33 -36.34 -7.89
N ARG A 163 5.96 -36.82 -9.09
CA ARG A 163 6.42 -36.23 -10.37
C ARG A 163 5.90 -34.81 -10.53
N TYR A 164 4.62 -34.58 -10.25
CA TYR A 164 4.00 -33.27 -10.43
C TYR A 164 4.61 -32.22 -9.51
N MET A 165 4.78 -32.52 -8.22
CA MET A 165 5.33 -31.56 -7.27
C MET A 165 6.80 -31.23 -7.56
N GLN A 166 7.59 -32.22 -8.00
CA GLN A 166 8.97 -31.98 -8.44
C GLN A 166 9.01 -31.11 -9.70
N TRP A 167 8.17 -31.42 -10.70
CA TRP A 167 8.03 -30.61 -11.90
C TRP A 167 7.60 -29.17 -11.57
N LEU A 168 6.55 -29.00 -10.76
CA LEU A 168 5.96 -27.70 -10.43
C LEU A 168 6.97 -26.83 -9.68
N THR A 169 7.69 -27.39 -8.71
CA THR A 169 8.76 -26.69 -7.98
C THR A 169 9.85 -26.19 -8.93
N ASN A 170 10.31 -27.06 -9.84
CA ASN A 170 11.33 -26.70 -10.83
C ASN A 170 10.82 -25.67 -11.84
N HIS A 171 9.56 -25.79 -12.25
CA HIS A 171 8.94 -24.90 -13.22
C HIS A 171 8.78 -23.48 -12.65
N VAL A 172 8.20 -23.36 -11.45
CA VAL A 172 8.05 -22.08 -10.74
C VAL A 172 9.41 -21.41 -10.49
N LYS A 173 10.44 -22.20 -10.15
CA LYS A 173 11.82 -21.71 -10.04
C LYS A 173 12.37 -21.21 -11.38
N SER A 174 12.12 -21.93 -12.48
CA SER A 174 12.56 -21.54 -13.83
C SER A 174 11.91 -20.27 -14.34
N LEU A 175 10.68 -19.97 -13.88
CA LEU A 175 9.96 -18.74 -14.16
C LEU A 175 10.44 -17.54 -13.32
N GLY A 176 11.39 -17.75 -12.39
CA GLY A 176 12.05 -16.69 -11.64
C GLY A 176 11.60 -16.52 -10.19
N ALA A 177 10.80 -17.44 -9.63
CA ALA A 177 10.48 -17.42 -8.21
C ALA A 177 11.73 -17.57 -7.33
N LYS A 178 11.82 -16.76 -6.28
CA LYS A 178 12.83 -16.93 -5.24
C LYS A 178 12.35 -17.94 -4.21
N MET A 179 13.06 -19.07 -4.11
CA MET A 179 12.75 -20.15 -3.16
C MET A 179 13.61 -19.99 -1.91
N ILE A 180 13.01 -19.91 -0.72
CA ILE A 180 13.71 -19.70 0.55
C ILE A 180 13.26 -20.75 1.56
N GLU A 181 14.20 -21.56 2.03
CA GLU A 181 13.95 -22.48 3.14
C GLU A 181 14.08 -21.74 4.48
N ARG A 182 12.94 -21.56 5.16
CA ARG A 182 12.84 -20.90 6.46
C ARG A 182 11.56 -21.33 7.17
N THR A 183 11.68 -21.66 8.44
CA THR A 183 10.53 -21.85 9.33
C THR A 183 10.06 -20.50 9.85
N ILE A 184 8.76 -20.24 9.75
CA ILE A 184 8.08 -19.14 10.43
C ILE A 184 7.30 -19.74 11.58
N GLU A 185 7.36 -19.09 12.73
CA GLU A 185 6.65 -19.48 13.96
C GLU A 185 5.74 -18.34 14.38
N ALA A 186 4.67 -18.66 15.13
CA ALA A 186 3.65 -17.71 15.58
C ALA A 186 2.81 -17.04 14.47
N ASP A 187 1.70 -16.42 14.89
CA ASP A 187 0.72 -15.83 13.99
C ASP A 187 1.33 -14.78 13.04
N LEU A 188 1.05 -14.94 11.75
CA LEU A 188 1.57 -14.10 10.67
C LEU A 188 1.12 -12.65 10.82
N TYR A 189 -0.03 -12.39 11.44
CA TYR A 189 -0.54 -11.03 11.62
C TYR A 189 0.39 -10.12 12.42
N TYR A 190 1.03 -10.65 13.48
CA TYR A 190 1.98 -9.88 14.28
C TYR A 190 3.33 -9.66 13.57
N GLN A 191 3.61 -10.45 12.54
CA GLN A 191 4.86 -10.42 11.78
C GLN A 191 4.68 -9.85 10.36
N GLU A 192 3.46 -9.49 9.97
CA GLU A 192 3.11 -9.01 8.63
C GLU A 192 4.03 -7.88 8.19
N VAL A 193 4.12 -6.82 9.00
CA VAL A 193 4.90 -5.62 8.67
C VAL A 193 6.39 -5.94 8.56
N SER A 194 6.93 -6.78 9.45
CA SER A 194 8.34 -7.18 9.41
C SER A 194 8.66 -8.04 8.20
N LEU A 195 7.81 -9.03 7.87
CA LEU A 195 8.03 -9.94 6.75
C LEU A 195 7.89 -9.21 5.41
N LEU A 196 6.86 -8.38 5.25
CA LEU A 196 6.70 -7.57 4.04
C LEU A 196 7.91 -6.65 3.84
N ARG A 197 8.43 -6.02 4.91
CA ARG A 197 9.62 -5.18 4.84
C ARG A 197 10.89 -5.98 4.51
N GLU A 198 11.11 -7.10 5.19
CA GLU A 198 12.31 -7.93 5.04
C GLU A 198 12.46 -8.42 3.60
N TYR A 199 11.36 -8.84 2.97
CA TYR A 199 11.37 -9.36 1.61
C TYR A 199 11.03 -8.30 0.54
N GLY A 200 10.76 -7.05 0.96
CA GLY A 200 10.26 -5.99 0.08
C GLY A 200 8.99 -6.43 -0.66
N ALA A 201 8.11 -7.17 0.00
CA ALA A 201 6.86 -7.68 -0.55
C ALA A 201 5.70 -6.72 -0.26
N ASP A 202 4.71 -6.74 -1.14
CA ASP A 202 3.53 -5.88 -1.09
C ASP A 202 2.32 -6.58 -0.46
N VAL A 203 2.25 -7.91 -0.63
CA VAL A 203 1.17 -8.78 -0.17
C VAL A 203 1.78 -10.09 0.34
N LEU A 204 1.20 -10.63 1.41
CA LEU A 204 1.57 -11.92 1.98
C LEU A 204 0.43 -12.92 1.72
N VAL A 205 0.74 -14.08 1.17
CA VAL A 205 -0.23 -15.18 0.99
C VAL A 205 0.15 -16.34 1.90
N ASN A 206 -0.75 -16.73 2.78
CA ASN A 206 -0.61 -17.87 3.67
C ASN A 206 -1.17 -19.14 3.01
N CYS A 207 -0.28 -20.00 2.55
CA CYS A 207 -0.54 -21.31 1.95
C CYS A 207 0.01 -22.47 2.81
N THR A 208 -0.04 -22.34 4.14
CA THR A 208 0.74 -23.18 5.07
C THR A 208 0.09 -24.52 5.46
N GLY A 209 -1.14 -24.80 5.01
CA GLY A 209 -1.84 -26.05 5.30
C GLY A 209 -1.98 -26.28 6.80
N LEU A 210 -1.40 -27.37 7.33
CA LEU A 210 -1.45 -27.73 8.76
C LEU A 210 -0.89 -26.63 9.68
N ALA A 211 0.13 -25.90 9.22
CA ALA A 211 0.73 -24.85 10.04
C ALA A 211 -0.17 -23.61 10.17
N ALA A 212 -1.28 -23.51 9.41
CA ALA A 212 -2.27 -22.45 9.59
C ALA A 212 -2.93 -22.49 10.98
N HIS A 213 -2.94 -23.65 11.64
CA HIS A 213 -3.34 -23.77 13.04
C HIS A 213 -2.58 -22.79 13.94
N GLN A 214 -1.26 -22.68 13.76
CA GLN A 214 -0.41 -21.74 14.50
C GLN A 214 -0.30 -20.38 13.81
N LEU A 215 -0.07 -20.38 12.48
CA LEU A 215 0.29 -19.20 11.69
C LEU A 215 -0.91 -18.30 11.35
N ALA A 216 -2.13 -18.79 11.49
CA ALA A 216 -3.38 -18.03 11.35
C ALA A 216 -4.31 -18.16 12.55
N THR A 217 -3.86 -18.80 13.64
CA THR A 217 -4.67 -19.10 14.84
C THR A 217 -6.01 -19.78 14.48
N ASP A 218 -5.95 -20.74 13.54
CA ASP A 218 -7.14 -21.43 13.04
C ASP A 218 -7.27 -22.81 13.69
N ASP A 219 -8.01 -22.87 14.80
CA ASP A 219 -8.27 -24.10 15.57
C ASP A 219 -9.15 -25.11 14.82
N THR A 220 -9.68 -24.74 13.66
CA THR A 220 -10.46 -25.65 12.81
C THR A 220 -9.59 -26.53 11.92
N VAL A 221 -8.29 -26.24 11.80
CA VAL A 221 -7.34 -27.02 10.99
C VAL A 221 -6.82 -28.22 11.78
N TYR A 222 -6.87 -29.41 11.18
CA TYR A 222 -6.38 -30.65 11.78
C TYR A 222 -5.75 -31.58 10.73
N PRO A 223 -4.79 -32.44 11.14
CA PRO A 223 -4.26 -33.46 10.24
C PRO A 223 -5.21 -34.63 10.13
N GLN A 224 -5.39 -35.13 8.91
CA GLN A 224 -5.91 -36.47 8.67
C GLN A 224 -4.82 -37.28 7.99
N LYS A 225 -4.52 -38.46 8.52
CA LYS A 225 -3.58 -39.39 7.91
C LYS A 225 -4.32 -40.24 6.90
N HIS A 226 -3.87 -40.23 5.65
CA HIS A 226 -4.42 -41.09 4.59
C HIS A 226 -3.40 -42.17 4.30
N SER A 227 -3.85 -43.43 4.32
CA SER A 227 -3.00 -44.61 4.10
C SER A 227 -3.56 -45.49 2.99
N PHE A 228 -2.68 -45.96 2.11
CA PHE A 228 -2.99 -46.74 0.91
C PHE A 228 -2.08 -47.97 0.84
N LEU A 229 -2.52 -49.03 0.16
CA LEU A 229 -1.70 -50.20 -0.14
C LEU A 229 -1.15 -50.14 -1.56
N ARG A 230 0.11 -50.52 -1.72
CA ARG A 230 0.79 -50.60 -3.03
C ARG A 230 0.87 -52.05 -3.49
N MET A 231 0.36 -52.30 -4.70
CA MET A 231 0.35 -53.62 -5.31
C MET A 231 1.02 -53.59 -6.70
N VAL A 232 1.71 -54.68 -7.05
CA VAL A 232 2.36 -54.84 -8.35
C VAL A 232 1.32 -55.05 -9.46
N ASN A 233 1.44 -54.30 -10.56
CA ASN A 233 0.51 -54.28 -11.70
C ASN A 233 1.20 -54.54 -13.05
N ASN A 234 2.04 -55.57 -13.10
CA ASN A 234 2.83 -55.93 -14.28
C ASN A 234 2.13 -56.90 -15.25
N GLY A 235 0.92 -57.38 -14.90
CA GLY A 235 0.15 -58.33 -15.72
C GLY A 235 0.49 -59.81 -15.52
N GLU A 236 1.43 -60.16 -14.63
CA GLU A 236 1.86 -61.56 -14.44
C GLU A 236 0.88 -62.39 -13.59
N LYS A 237 0.31 -61.78 -12.54
CA LYS A 237 -0.56 -62.48 -11.57
C LYS A 237 -2.05 -62.34 -11.90
N PHE A 238 -2.43 -61.22 -12.49
CA PHE A 238 -3.77 -60.88 -12.94
C PHE A 238 -3.66 -59.94 -14.14
N SER A 239 -4.71 -59.83 -14.95
CA SER A 239 -4.74 -58.93 -16.10
C SER A 239 -4.48 -57.49 -15.67
N ARG A 240 -3.59 -56.80 -16.38
CA ARG A 240 -3.17 -55.45 -16.02
C ARG A 240 -4.35 -54.49 -15.95
N ILE A 241 -4.51 -53.82 -14.81
CA ILE A 241 -5.56 -52.81 -14.60
C ILE A 241 -5.02 -51.48 -15.11
N SER A 242 -5.71 -50.90 -16.09
CA SER A 242 -5.27 -49.67 -16.79
C SER A 242 -6.21 -48.47 -16.59
N GLN A 243 -7.37 -48.69 -15.98
CA GLN A 243 -8.36 -47.66 -15.70
C GLN A 243 -8.57 -47.55 -14.19
N PRO A 244 -8.65 -46.33 -13.64
CA PRO A 244 -9.01 -46.15 -12.24
C PRO A 244 -10.45 -46.61 -11.98
N ILE A 245 -10.68 -47.21 -10.81
CA ILE A 245 -11.98 -47.69 -10.35
C ILE A 245 -12.21 -47.13 -8.96
N VAL A 246 -13.31 -46.41 -8.77
CA VAL A 246 -13.67 -45.79 -7.49
C VAL A 246 -15.07 -46.20 -7.11
N LEU A 247 -15.23 -46.69 -5.88
CA LEU A 247 -16.52 -47.01 -5.30
C LEU A 247 -16.89 -45.98 -4.23
N PHE A 248 -17.99 -45.27 -4.46
CA PHE A 248 -18.56 -44.36 -3.46
C PHE A 248 -19.42 -45.12 -2.44
N GLN A 249 -19.19 -44.85 -1.15
CA GLN A 249 -19.94 -45.40 -0.01
C GLN A 249 -20.44 -44.26 0.90
N GLU A 250 -21.52 -44.47 1.66
CA GLU A 250 -22.11 -43.44 2.55
C GLU A 250 -21.25 -43.14 3.80
N GLU A 251 -20.50 -44.11 4.32
CA GLU A 251 -19.57 -43.87 5.43
C GLU A 251 -18.27 -43.25 4.90
N GLU A 252 -18.05 -41.97 5.20
CA GLU A 252 -16.99 -41.11 4.65
C GLU A 252 -15.55 -41.58 4.92
N SER A 253 -15.32 -42.55 5.82
CA SER A 253 -13.97 -42.91 6.29
C SER A 253 -13.20 -43.86 5.37
N ASP A 254 -13.87 -44.70 4.59
CA ASP A 254 -13.24 -45.76 3.80
C ASP A 254 -13.72 -45.76 2.33
N THR A 255 -12.98 -45.07 1.46
CA THR A 255 -13.23 -45.13 0.01
C THR A 255 -12.48 -46.32 -0.59
N LEU A 256 -13.19 -47.27 -1.19
CA LEU A 256 -12.56 -48.34 -1.96
C LEU A 256 -12.22 -47.80 -3.35
N SER A 257 -10.92 -47.74 -3.64
CA SER A 257 -10.41 -47.28 -4.94
C SER A 257 -9.29 -48.20 -5.41
N ILE A 258 -9.17 -48.36 -6.72
CA ILE A 258 -8.09 -49.10 -7.38
C ILE A 258 -7.56 -48.16 -8.45
N VAL A 259 -6.38 -47.58 -8.23
CA VAL A 259 -5.85 -46.53 -9.09
C VAL A 259 -4.48 -46.90 -9.64
N PRO A 260 -4.31 -47.01 -10.97
CA PRO A 260 -3.00 -47.22 -11.58
C PRO A 260 -2.19 -45.91 -11.50
N VAL A 261 -1.09 -45.93 -10.75
CA VAL A 261 -0.22 -44.76 -10.51
C VAL A 261 0.76 -44.55 -11.65
N ASP A 262 1.38 -45.66 -12.04
CA ASP A 262 2.39 -45.79 -13.07
C ASP A 262 2.16 -47.15 -13.75
N ASN A 263 3.03 -47.53 -14.69
CA ASN A 263 2.79 -48.72 -15.49
C ASN A 263 2.69 -50.03 -14.68
N ASP A 264 3.45 -50.14 -13.59
CA ASP A 264 3.62 -51.40 -12.85
C ASP A 264 3.15 -51.33 -11.39
N CYS A 265 2.44 -50.26 -11.00
CA CYS A 265 1.99 -50.05 -9.61
C CYS A 265 0.50 -49.65 -9.54
N LEU A 266 -0.24 -50.32 -8.65
CA LEU A 266 -1.60 -49.98 -8.24
C LEU A 266 -1.61 -49.48 -6.81
N LEU A 267 -2.37 -48.43 -6.56
CA LEU A 267 -2.78 -48.04 -5.22
C LEU A 267 -4.18 -48.58 -4.94
N ILE A 268 -4.32 -49.17 -3.76
CA ILE A 268 -5.50 -49.90 -3.32
C ILE A 268 -6.03 -49.26 -2.04
N GLY A 269 -7.27 -48.77 -2.16
CA GLY A 269 -8.14 -48.19 -1.13
C GLY A 269 -7.54 -47.02 -0.36
N LYS A 270 -8.34 -46.40 0.49
CA LYS A 270 -7.94 -45.28 1.33
C LYS A 270 -8.48 -45.48 2.74
N VAL A 271 -7.59 -45.52 3.73
CA VAL A 271 -7.96 -45.45 5.15
C VAL A 271 -7.64 -44.06 5.67
N ALA A 272 -8.66 -43.33 6.15
CA ALA A 272 -8.54 -41.94 6.57
C ALA A 272 -8.70 -41.78 8.09
N GLU A 273 -7.61 -41.47 8.80
CA GLU A 273 -7.57 -41.38 10.26
C GLU A 273 -7.36 -39.95 10.75
N ALA A 274 -8.39 -39.36 11.38
CA ALA A 274 -8.32 -37.99 11.91
C ALA A 274 -7.39 -37.87 13.13
N ASN A 275 -6.64 -36.76 13.19
CA ASN A 275 -5.69 -36.42 14.26
C ASN A 275 -4.51 -37.39 14.45
N GLN A 276 -4.34 -38.37 13.56
CA GLN A 276 -3.19 -39.26 13.56
C GLN A 276 -2.02 -38.63 12.80
N ARG A 277 -0.80 -38.76 13.35
CA ARG A 277 0.44 -38.22 12.75
C ARG A 277 1.51 -39.27 12.48
N ASN A 278 1.35 -40.49 12.99
CA ASN A 278 2.32 -41.56 12.78
C ASN A 278 2.19 -42.13 11.37
N LEU A 279 3.23 -41.94 10.55
CA LEU A 279 3.32 -42.44 9.17
C LEU A 279 4.10 -43.76 9.05
N ASN A 280 4.79 -44.19 10.12
CA ASN A 280 5.52 -45.46 10.14
C ASN A 280 4.54 -46.58 10.45
N LEU A 281 4.03 -47.23 9.41
CA LEU A 281 3.01 -48.27 9.49
C LEU A 281 3.57 -49.59 8.98
N THR A 282 3.15 -50.68 9.61
CA THR A 282 3.29 -52.05 9.10
C THR A 282 1.88 -52.60 8.87
N LEU A 283 1.75 -53.57 7.96
CA LEU A 283 0.44 -54.16 7.69
C LEU A 283 -0.07 -54.97 8.89
N GLU A 284 0.83 -55.60 9.64
CA GLU A 284 0.51 -56.44 10.81
C GLU A 284 -0.08 -55.61 11.97
N ASP A 285 0.40 -54.38 12.15
CA ASP A 285 0.01 -53.51 13.26
C ASP A 285 -1.20 -52.61 12.94
N HIS A 286 -1.83 -52.76 11.77
CA HIS A 286 -2.89 -51.86 11.31
C HIS A 286 -4.13 -52.61 10.79
N PRO A 287 -5.08 -52.99 11.68
CA PRO A 287 -6.24 -53.80 11.32
C PRO A 287 -7.19 -53.11 10.35
N ALA A 288 -7.26 -51.77 10.33
CA ALA A 288 -8.10 -51.06 9.39
C ALA A 288 -7.58 -51.17 7.94
N LEU A 289 -6.26 -51.16 7.72
CA LEU A 289 -5.67 -51.44 6.40
C LEU A 289 -5.89 -52.88 5.96
N GLN A 290 -5.85 -53.86 6.88
CA GLN A 290 -6.17 -55.26 6.58
C GLN A 290 -7.64 -55.42 6.17
N ASN A 291 -8.56 -54.84 6.93
CA ASN A 291 -9.99 -54.85 6.62
C ASN A 291 -10.27 -54.16 5.26
N MET A 292 -9.65 -53.01 5.01
CA MET A 292 -9.76 -52.34 3.71
C MET A 292 -9.26 -53.23 2.57
N TYR A 293 -8.13 -53.92 2.75
CA TYR A 293 -7.60 -54.85 1.75
C TYR A 293 -8.58 -55.99 1.46
N GLU A 294 -9.14 -56.61 2.50
CA GLU A 294 -10.15 -57.67 2.37
C GLU A 294 -11.38 -57.17 1.59
N GLN A 295 -11.86 -55.96 1.90
CA GLN A 295 -12.99 -55.35 1.19
C GLN A 295 -12.68 -55.05 -0.27
N VAL A 296 -11.47 -54.58 -0.61
CA VAL A 296 -11.09 -54.36 -2.01
C VAL A 296 -10.96 -55.69 -2.77
N VAL A 297 -10.40 -56.73 -2.15
CA VAL A 297 -10.30 -58.06 -2.76
C VAL A 297 -11.68 -58.68 -2.96
N GLU A 298 -12.61 -58.51 -2.02
CA GLU A 298 -14.00 -58.93 -2.20
C GLU A 298 -14.68 -58.15 -3.33
N PHE A 299 -14.42 -56.85 -3.42
CA PHE A 299 -14.96 -55.98 -4.46
C PHE A 299 -14.39 -56.32 -5.87
N TYR A 300 -13.10 -56.65 -5.95
CA TYR A 300 -12.38 -56.96 -7.18
C TYR A 300 -11.55 -58.26 -7.03
N PRO A 301 -12.19 -59.45 -7.18
CA PRO A 301 -11.59 -60.75 -6.86
C PRO A 301 -10.32 -61.10 -7.64
N SER A 302 -10.09 -60.46 -8.80
CA SER A 302 -8.84 -60.64 -9.55
C SER A 302 -7.60 -60.26 -8.73
N LEU A 303 -7.73 -59.35 -7.75
CA LEU A 303 -6.64 -58.93 -6.87
C LEU A 303 -6.23 -59.98 -5.83
N THR A 304 -7.01 -61.06 -5.61
CA THR A 304 -6.62 -62.14 -4.68
C THR A 304 -5.27 -62.77 -5.04
N LYS A 305 -4.90 -62.75 -6.33
CA LYS A 305 -3.62 -63.28 -6.82
C LYS A 305 -2.47 -62.25 -6.79
N GLY A 306 -2.77 -61.00 -6.50
CA GLY A 306 -1.82 -59.89 -6.53
C GLY A 306 -0.80 -59.97 -5.39
N GLU A 307 0.37 -59.38 -5.62
CA GLU A 307 1.42 -59.26 -4.60
C GLU A 307 1.60 -57.78 -4.24
N LEU A 308 1.61 -57.48 -2.93
CA LEU A 308 2.00 -56.15 -2.45
C LEU A 308 3.46 -55.85 -2.81
N ASP A 309 3.75 -54.58 -3.06
CA ASP A 309 5.11 -54.12 -3.34
C ASP A 309 6.01 -54.40 -2.14
N LYS A 310 7.03 -55.25 -2.35
CA LYS A 310 7.97 -55.69 -1.31
C LYS A 310 8.91 -54.58 -0.84
N SER A 311 9.13 -53.57 -1.68
CA SER A 311 10.00 -52.44 -1.34
C SER A 311 9.28 -51.42 -0.47
N GLN A 312 7.99 -51.18 -0.74
CA GLN A 312 7.13 -50.31 0.03
C GLN A 312 5.68 -50.76 -0.12
N SER A 313 5.14 -51.46 0.87
CA SER A 313 3.78 -52.01 0.80
C SER A 313 2.70 -51.00 1.20
N ILE A 314 3.04 -50.03 2.05
CA ILE A 314 2.13 -48.99 2.55
C ILE A 314 2.65 -47.62 2.14
N GLU A 315 1.73 -46.79 1.67
CA GLU A 315 1.99 -45.38 1.40
C GLU A 315 1.07 -44.52 2.24
N ALA A 316 1.64 -43.65 3.07
CA ALA A 316 0.88 -42.85 4.02
C ALA A 316 1.36 -41.39 4.05
N GLY A 317 0.40 -40.46 4.15
CA GLY A 317 0.66 -39.02 4.17
C GLY A 317 -0.30 -38.26 5.08
N LEU A 318 0.10 -37.05 5.49
CA LEU A 318 -0.76 -36.15 6.26
C LEU A 318 -1.41 -35.12 5.35
N VAL A 319 -2.73 -35.00 5.45
CA VAL A 319 -3.54 -34.08 4.67
C VAL A 319 -4.12 -32.98 5.58
N PRO A 320 -4.01 -31.68 5.20
CA PRO A 320 -4.50 -30.57 5.99
C PRO A 320 -5.99 -30.33 5.82
N PHE A 321 -6.78 -30.95 6.70
CA PHE A 321 -8.23 -30.73 6.76
C PHE A 321 -8.61 -29.52 7.60
N ARG A 322 -9.80 -28.98 7.33
CA ARG A 322 -10.38 -27.86 8.05
C ARG A 322 -11.84 -28.17 8.34
N LYS A 323 -12.28 -28.02 9.61
CA LYS A 323 -13.68 -28.28 10.01
C LYS A 323 -14.67 -27.31 9.36
N SER A 324 -14.19 -26.16 8.90
CA SER A 324 -14.93 -25.16 8.13
C SER A 324 -14.44 -25.16 6.68
N CYS A 325 -15.21 -24.58 5.74
CA CYS A 325 -14.91 -24.59 4.30
C CYS A 325 -13.51 -24.07 3.96
N VAL A 326 -13.02 -24.32 2.73
CA VAL A 326 -11.73 -23.79 2.25
C VAL A 326 -11.63 -22.28 2.54
N ARG A 327 -10.52 -21.84 3.14
CA ARG A 327 -10.34 -20.43 3.49
C ARG A 327 -9.58 -19.71 2.38
N ILE A 328 -10.31 -18.91 1.59
CA ILE A 328 -9.76 -17.98 0.59
C ILE A 328 -10.30 -16.58 0.85
N GLU A 329 -9.55 -15.78 1.61
CA GLU A 329 -9.96 -14.42 1.95
C GLU A 329 -8.79 -13.57 2.42
N ARG A 330 -8.94 -12.25 2.32
CA ARG A 330 -8.07 -11.28 3.00
C ARG A 330 -8.34 -11.33 4.50
N ASP A 331 -7.28 -11.32 5.30
CA ASP A 331 -7.38 -11.28 6.76
C ASP A 331 -8.15 -10.02 7.20
N LYS A 332 -9.20 -10.23 8.00
CA LYS A 332 -10.14 -9.18 8.41
C LYS A 332 -9.62 -8.32 9.55
N ARG A 333 -8.47 -8.66 10.12
CA ARG A 333 -7.84 -7.90 11.20
C ARG A 333 -7.26 -6.60 10.67
N PHE A 334 -7.42 -5.55 11.45
CA PHE A 334 -6.94 -4.21 11.10
C PHE A 334 -5.56 -3.97 11.68
N GLN A 335 -4.58 -3.75 10.81
CA GLN A 335 -3.30 -3.18 11.18
C GLN A 335 -3.49 -1.77 11.77
N HIS A 336 -2.47 -1.28 12.48
CA HIS A 336 -2.49 0.01 13.16
C HIS A 336 -2.98 1.14 12.22
N GLY A 337 -4.20 1.66 12.45
CA GLY A 337 -4.76 2.78 11.70
C GLY A 337 -5.89 2.45 10.71
N ASP A 338 -6.79 1.51 11.05
CA ASP A 338 -7.98 1.13 10.25
C ASP A 338 -7.65 0.60 8.84
N LYS A 339 -6.41 0.15 8.61
CA LYS A 339 -6.01 -0.54 7.38
C LYS A 339 -6.18 -2.04 7.53
N LEU A 340 -6.93 -2.65 6.63
CA LEU A 340 -7.11 -4.09 6.58
C LEU A 340 -5.76 -4.77 6.28
N SER A 341 -5.49 -5.89 6.94
CA SER A 341 -4.26 -6.68 6.75
C SER A 341 -4.02 -7.02 5.28
N ARG A 342 -2.76 -7.09 4.87
CA ARG A 342 -2.32 -7.51 3.53
C ARG A 342 -2.05 -9.02 3.46
N ILE A 343 -2.47 -9.76 4.48
CA ILE A 343 -2.43 -11.22 4.47
C ILE A 343 -3.65 -11.74 3.73
N ILE A 344 -3.43 -12.65 2.79
CA ILE A 344 -4.46 -13.44 2.13
C ILE A 344 -4.28 -14.88 2.60
N HIS A 345 -5.34 -15.52 3.08
CA HIS A 345 -5.33 -16.93 3.44
C HIS A 345 -5.74 -17.76 2.23
N ASN A 346 -5.04 -18.87 1.99
CA ASN A 346 -5.36 -19.88 0.99
C ASN A 346 -4.97 -21.27 1.52
N TYR A 347 -5.86 -21.89 2.29
CA TYR A 347 -5.62 -23.21 2.89
C TYR A 347 -6.93 -23.92 3.28
N GLY A 348 -6.83 -25.21 3.65
CA GLY A 348 -7.96 -26.01 4.14
C GLY A 348 -8.71 -26.74 3.03
N GLN A 349 -8.03 -27.07 1.93
CA GLN A 349 -8.60 -27.81 0.79
C GLN A 349 -8.81 -29.31 1.06
N GLY A 350 -8.29 -29.87 2.16
CA GLY A 350 -8.37 -31.31 2.42
C GLY A 350 -7.63 -32.14 1.35
N ASP A 351 -8.19 -33.28 1.00
CA ASP A 351 -7.69 -34.17 -0.07
C ASP A 351 -7.92 -33.62 -1.48
N ALA A 352 -8.84 -32.67 -1.63
CA ALA A 352 -9.09 -31.95 -2.87
C ALA A 352 -8.03 -30.86 -3.20
N GLY A 353 -6.91 -30.80 -2.48
CA GLY A 353 -5.88 -29.77 -2.64
C GLY A 353 -5.39 -29.56 -4.08
N PHE A 354 -5.23 -30.65 -4.83
CA PHE A 354 -4.86 -30.60 -6.25
C PHE A 354 -6.04 -30.21 -7.13
N THR A 355 -7.18 -30.86 -6.93
CA THR A 355 -8.46 -30.61 -7.62
C THR A 355 -8.89 -29.16 -7.56
N LEU A 356 -8.64 -28.45 -6.45
CA LEU A 356 -9.05 -27.05 -6.27
C LEU A 356 -7.92 -26.04 -6.53
N SER A 357 -6.68 -26.50 -6.74
CA SER A 357 -5.46 -25.67 -6.65
C SER A 357 -5.48 -24.45 -7.57
N PHE A 358 -5.76 -24.63 -8.86
CA PHE A 358 -5.76 -23.54 -9.85
C PHE A 358 -6.90 -22.56 -9.63
N GLY A 359 -8.11 -23.04 -9.37
CA GLY A 359 -9.25 -22.17 -9.07
C GLY A 359 -9.03 -21.32 -7.81
N CYS A 360 -8.50 -21.93 -6.75
CA CYS A 360 -8.11 -21.22 -5.53
C CYS A 360 -7.07 -20.13 -5.82
N ALA A 361 -6.06 -20.46 -6.63
CA ALA A 361 -4.98 -19.53 -6.99
C ALA A 361 -5.48 -18.33 -7.81
N GLU A 362 -6.43 -18.52 -8.73
CA GLU A 362 -7.05 -17.43 -9.49
C GLU A 362 -7.85 -16.47 -8.59
N ASP A 363 -8.58 -16.99 -7.61
CA ASP A 363 -9.29 -16.15 -6.64
C ASP A 363 -8.32 -15.34 -5.77
N VAL A 364 -7.23 -15.96 -5.31
CA VAL A 364 -6.14 -15.23 -4.61
C VAL A 364 -5.57 -14.13 -5.50
N ALA A 365 -5.35 -14.40 -6.80
CA ALA A 365 -4.86 -13.40 -7.74
C ALA A 365 -5.82 -12.21 -7.90
N SER A 366 -7.12 -12.46 -7.87
CA SER A 366 -8.13 -11.38 -7.86
C SER A 366 -7.99 -10.51 -6.61
N ILE A 367 -7.87 -11.11 -5.42
CA ILE A 367 -7.71 -10.38 -4.15
C ILE A 367 -6.40 -9.58 -4.14
N VAL A 368 -5.29 -10.17 -4.62
CA VAL A 368 -4.00 -9.49 -4.78
C VAL A 368 -4.15 -8.26 -5.67
N ALA A 369 -4.80 -8.40 -6.82
CA ALA A 369 -4.98 -7.30 -7.76
C ALA A 369 -5.74 -6.12 -7.13
N ASP A 370 -6.74 -6.39 -6.28
CA ASP A 370 -7.49 -5.35 -5.60
C ASP A 370 -6.67 -4.61 -4.55
N ILE A 371 -5.88 -5.34 -3.73
CA ILE A 371 -4.93 -4.71 -2.78
C ILE A 371 -3.92 -3.82 -3.52
N VAL A 372 -3.37 -4.29 -4.65
CA VAL A 372 -2.40 -3.53 -5.45
C VAL A 372 -3.03 -2.30 -6.11
N LYS A 373 -4.30 -2.37 -6.53
CA LYS A 373 -5.05 -1.21 -7.05
C LYS A 373 -5.26 -0.15 -5.98
N GLU A 374 -5.61 -0.54 -4.75
CA GLU A 374 -5.77 0.38 -3.60
C GLU A 374 -4.51 1.23 -3.39
N ASP A 375 -3.32 0.62 -3.49
CA ASP A 375 -2.04 1.31 -3.30
C ASP A 375 -1.68 2.29 -4.41
N ASN A 376 -2.22 2.10 -5.60
CA ASN A 376 -1.94 2.93 -6.78
C ASN A 376 -3.03 3.95 -7.08
N LYS A 377 -4.06 4.05 -6.23
CA LYS A 377 -5.18 4.98 -6.39
C LYS A 377 -4.69 6.44 -6.46
N LEU A 378 -5.23 7.18 -7.43
CA LEU A 378 -5.04 8.62 -7.56
C LEU A 378 -6.40 9.32 -7.47
N PRO A 379 -6.42 10.58 -6.99
CA PRO A 379 -7.62 11.40 -7.03
C PRO A 379 -8.01 11.74 -8.48
N PRO A 380 -9.25 12.17 -8.74
CA PRO A 380 -9.66 12.67 -10.06
C PRO A 380 -8.70 13.74 -10.55
N LYS A 381 -8.21 13.60 -11.80
CA LYS A 381 -7.14 14.45 -12.36
C LYS A 381 -7.48 15.94 -12.27
N ILE A 382 -8.74 16.30 -12.55
CA ILE A 382 -9.22 17.69 -12.52
C ILE A 382 -9.28 18.22 -11.07
N SER A 383 -9.81 17.43 -10.13
CA SER A 383 -9.82 17.82 -8.70
C SER A 383 -8.40 17.98 -8.16
N LEU A 384 -7.46 17.09 -8.53
CA LEU A 384 -6.06 17.23 -8.16
C LEU A 384 -5.44 18.50 -8.74
N PHE A 385 -5.70 18.83 -10.01
CA PHE A 385 -5.24 20.07 -10.63
C PHE A 385 -5.77 21.30 -9.89
N LEU A 386 -7.06 21.34 -9.54
CA LEU A 386 -7.65 22.45 -8.79
C LEU A 386 -7.04 22.59 -7.40
N ILE A 387 -6.76 21.49 -6.71
CA ILE A 387 -6.04 21.47 -5.42
C ILE A 387 -4.62 22.03 -5.57
N LEU A 388 -3.87 21.58 -6.57
CA LEU A 388 -2.55 22.12 -6.87
C LEU A 388 -2.60 23.61 -7.25
N MET A 389 -3.66 24.04 -7.95
CA MET A 389 -3.89 25.44 -8.29
C MET A 389 -4.24 26.28 -7.06
N ALA A 390 -5.08 25.80 -6.14
CA ALA A 390 -5.33 26.48 -4.86
C ALA A 390 -4.04 26.66 -4.07
N ASN A 391 -3.22 25.61 -3.97
CA ASN A 391 -1.93 25.69 -3.29
C ASN A 391 -1.00 26.72 -3.94
N PHE A 392 -0.97 26.79 -5.28
CA PHE A 392 -0.23 27.80 -6.02
C PHE A 392 -0.75 29.21 -5.71
N LEU A 393 -2.07 29.43 -5.82
CA LEU A 393 -2.72 30.72 -5.59
C LEU A 393 -2.60 31.20 -4.15
N PHE A 394 -2.60 30.31 -3.16
CA PHE A 394 -2.31 30.68 -1.76
C PHE A 394 -0.95 31.32 -1.62
N ASN A 395 0.06 30.74 -2.27
CA ASN A 395 1.42 31.29 -2.25
C ASN A 395 1.48 32.60 -3.04
N VAL A 396 0.96 32.66 -4.27
CA VAL A 396 0.93 33.93 -5.02
C VAL A 396 0.27 35.05 -4.21
N SER A 397 -0.89 34.79 -3.58
CA SER A 397 -1.60 35.77 -2.75
C SER A 397 -0.84 36.20 -1.49
N PHE A 398 -0.03 35.31 -0.92
CA PHE A 398 0.80 35.64 0.23
C PHE A 398 1.93 36.58 -0.17
N TYR A 399 2.57 36.30 -1.31
CA TYR A 399 3.84 36.87 -1.73
C TYR A 399 3.73 38.12 -2.63
N ILE A 400 2.64 38.28 -3.37
CA ILE A 400 2.46 39.36 -4.34
C ILE A 400 2.55 40.77 -3.74
N ILE A 401 2.27 40.91 -2.44
CA ILE A 401 2.31 42.21 -1.76
C ILE A 401 3.68 42.57 -1.19
N ILE A 402 4.60 41.60 -1.04
CA ILE A 402 5.87 41.81 -0.32
C ILE A 402 6.68 42.99 -0.89
N PRO A 403 6.81 43.17 -2.22
CA PRO A 403 7.58 44.28 -2.75
C PRO A 403 6.98 45.68 -2.44
N THR A 404 5.67 45.78 -2.23
CA THR A 404 4.95 47.07 -2.13
C THR A 404 4.39 47.37 -0.73
N VAL A 405 4.29 46.38 0.15
CA VAL A 405 3.55 46.49 1.42
C VAL A 405 4.13 47.53 2.37
N THR A 406 5.47 47.65 2.44
CA THR A 406 6.14 48.64 3.28
C THR A 406 5.80 50.06 2.82
N ASN A 407 5.96 50.34 1.53
CA ASN A 407 5.63 51.64 0.97
C ASN A 407 4.13 51.95 1.06
N TYR A 408 3.28 50.92 0.97
CA TYR A 408 1.85 51.10 1.19
C TYR A 408 1.53 51.46 2.65
N ALA A 409 2.08 50.73 3.62
CA ALA A 409 1.89 51.00 5.04
C ALA A 409 2.40 52.40 5.42
N ASN A 410 3.59 52.78 4.94
CA ASN A 410 4.21 54.07 5.19
C ASN A 410 3.39 55.22 4.57
N SER A 411 2.81 55.02 3.38
CA SER A 411 1.91 56.01 2.75
C SER A 411 0.62 56.27 3.54
N LEU A 412 0.24 55.33 4.43
CA LEU A 412 -0.92 55.44 5.33
C LEU A 412 -0.51 55.84 6.76
N GLY A 413 0.76 56.16 6.99
CA GLY A 413 1.30 56.67 8.26
C GLY A 413 1.75 55.61 9.26
N ALA A 414 2.04 54.37 8.82
CA ALA A 414 2.61 53.33 9.67
C ALA A 414 4.14 53.29 9.62
N ASP A 415 4.73 52.52 10.53
CA ASP A 415 6.14 52.16 10.53
C ASP A 415 6.42 50.84 9.79
N ASP A 416 7.69 50.56 9.52
CA ASP A 416 8.11 49.37 8.80
C ASP A 416 7.73 48.08 9.56
N VAL A 417 7.76 48.09 10.90
CA VAL A 417 7.37 46.94 11.74
C VAL A 417 5.90 46.57 11.54
N PHE A 418 5.01 47.56 11.39
CA PHE A 418 3.61 47.31 11.04
C PHE A 418 3.47 46.61 9.69
N SER A 419 4.33 46.92 8.71
CA SER A 419 4.32 46.23 7.41
C SER A 419 4.62 44.73 7.55
N GLY A 420 5.50 44.33 8.48
CA GLY A 420 5.76 42.93 8.84
C GLY A 420 4.53 42.24 9.44
N LEU A 421 3.79 42.95 10.30
CA LEU A 421 2.49 42.49 10.83
C LEU A 421 1.46 42.29 9.70
N VAL A 422 1.43 43.15 8.69
CA VAL A 422 0.54 43.02 7.51
C VAL A 422 0.91 41.80 6.66
N ILE A 423 2.21 41.55 6.45
CA ILE A 423 2.69 40.33 5.77
C ILE A 423 2.21 39.09 6.54
N GLY A 424 2.46 39.06 7.85
CA GLY A 424 2.12 37.95 8.76
C GLY A 424 0.62 37.83 9.13
N GLY A 425 -0.21 38.81 8.77
CA GLY A 425 -1.63 38.85 9.15
C GLY A 425 -2.41 37.63 8.68
N ASN A 426 -2.12 37.11 7.48
CA ASN A 426 -2.73 35.87 6.99
C ASN A 426 -2.44 34.71 7.96
N THR A 427 -1.18 34.54 8.34
CA THR A 427 -0.73 33.43 9.18
C THR A 427 -1.24 33.55 10.61
N LEU A 428 -1.34 34.77 11.16
CA LEU A 428 -1.93 35.00 12.48
C LEU A 428 -3.37 34.49 12.55
N SER A 429 -4.20 34.89 11.58
CA SER A 429 -5.59 34.44 11.49
C SER A 429 -5.71 32.94 11.18
N SER A 430 -4.80 32.38 10.37
CA SER A 430 -4.76 30.93 10.12
C SER A 430 -4.42 30.10 11.35
N ILE A 431 -3.54 30.56 12.24
CA ILE A 431 -3.21 29.88 13.51
C ILE A 431 -4.47 29.70 14.37
N ILE A 432 -5.30 30.74 14.45
CA ILE A 432 -6.54 30.68 15.24
C ILE A 432 -7.57 29.81 14.51
N SER A 433 -7.77 30.08 13.22
CA SER A 433 -8.81 29.46 12.41
C SER A 433 -8.64 27.95 12.25
N ILE A 434 -7.40 27.45 12.13
CA ILE A 434 -7.16 26.02 11.90
C ILE A 434 -7.72 25.14 13.02
N PHE A 435 -7.71 25.60 14.29
CA PHE A 435 -8.28 24.85 15.40
C PHE A 435 -9.81 24.77 15.32
N PHE A 436 -10.48 25.87 14.96
CA PHE A 436 -11.93 25.91 14.85
C PHE A 436 -12.43 25.18 13.60
N LEU A 437 -11.82 25.43 12.44
CA LEU A 437 -12.24 24.83 11.16
C LEU A 437 -12.02 23.31 11.16
N ASN A 438 -10.98 22.81 11.83
CA ASN A 438 -10.72 21.37 11.93
C ASN A 438 -11.69 20.64 12.89
N GLN A 439 -12.45 21.37 13.73
CA GLN A 439 -13.49 20.78 14.58
C GLN A 439 -14.84 20.62 13.87
N ILE A 440 -15.07 21.39 12.79
CA ILE A 440 -16.33 21.38 12.04
C ILE A 440 -16.33 20.20 11.06
N PRO A 441 -17.19 19.17 11.22
CA PRO A 441 -17.16 17.97 10.38
C PRO A 441 -17.34 18.27 8.89
N MET A 442 -18.12 19.29 8.54
CA MET A 442 -18.33 19.67 7.13
C MET A 442 -17.04 20.17 6.46
N LEU A 443 -16.19 20.90 7.18
CA LEU A 443 -14.91 21.42 6.66
C LEU A 443 -13.77 20.42 6.86
N ARG A 444 -13.89 19.56 7.88
CA ARG A 444 -12.95 18.48 8.13
C ARG A 444 -13.14 17.32 7.17
N ASP A 445 -14.35 16.94 6.77
CA ASP A 445 -14.53 15.68 6.04
C ASP A 445 -14.77 15.89 4.53
N ARG A 446 -15.01 17.14 4.10
CA ARG A 446 -15.22 17.54 2.70
C ARG A 446 -14.25 18.64 2.28
N TYR A 447 -13.69 18.52 1.08
CA TYR A 447 -12.70 19.48 0.59
C TYR A 447 -13.33 20.64 -0.18
N LEU A 448 -14.51 20.43 -0.78
CA LEU A 448 -15.21 21.47 -1.54
C LEU A 448 -15.61 22.66 -0.65
N ALA A 449 -16.12 22.39 0.56
CA ALA A 449 -16.54 23.42 1.51
C ALA A 449 -15.35 24.33 1.93
N THR A 450 -14.19 23.73 2.16
CA THR A 450 -12.96 24.44 2.50
C THR A 450 -12.45 25.30 1.33
N LEU A 451 -12.55 24.81 0.09
CA LEU A 451 -12.21 25.59 -1.09
C LEU A 451 -13.13 26.80 -1.27
N HIS A 452 -14.44 26.67 -1.02
CA HIS A 452 -15.35 27.82 -1.05
C HIS A 452 -15.02 28.85 0.02
N LEU A 453 -14.77 28.41 1.25
CA LEU A 453 -14.33 29.30 2.33
C LEU A 453 -13.06 30.05 1.94
N ALA A 454 -12.10 29.35 1.33
CA ALA A 454 -10.87 29.95 0.85
C ALA A 454 -11.12 31.01 -0.24
N CYS A 455 -11.93 30.68 -1.25
CA CYS A 455 -12.26 31.62 -2.33
C CYS A 455 -12.98 32.87 -1.79
N ALA A 456 -13.99 32.70 -0.93
CA ALA A 456 -14.74 33.82 -0.35
C ALA A 456 -13.86 34.73 0.51
N SER A 457 -13.00 34.13 1.33
CA SER A 457 -12.03 34.83 2.17
C SER A 457 -11.02 35.62 1.35
N PHE A 458 -10.38 34.99 0.35
CA PHE A 458 -9.38 35.67 -0.47
C PHE A 458 -9.98 36.74 -1.38
N LEU A 459 -11.17 36.52 -1.94
CA LEU A 459 -11.86 37.55 -2.71
C LEU A 459 -12.12 38.79 -1.84
N THR A 460 -12.71 38.59 -0.67
CA THR A 460 -13.09 39.68 0.24
C THR A 460 -11.86 40.39 0.80
N GLY A 461 -10.86 39.65 1.29
CA GLY A 461 -9.69 40.24 1.92
C GLY A 461 -8.79 41.02 0.95
N ASN A 462 -8.66 40.56 -0.31
CA ASN A 462 -7.94 41.31 -1.34
C ASN A 462 -8.65 42.60 -1.75
N ILE A 463 -9.99 42.60 -1.81
CA ILE A 463 -10.77 43.82 -2.06
C ILE A 463 -10.58 44.83 -0.91
N LEU A 464 -10.66 44.37 0.34
CA LEU A 464 -10.46 45.24 1.51
C LEU A 464 -9.05 45.81 1.56
N TYR A 465 -8.03 45.00 1.24
CA TYR A 465 -6.66 45.46 1.12
C TYR A 465 -6.53 46.59 0.09
N ALA A 466 -7.11 46.43 -1.10
CA ALA A 466 -7.05 47.44 -2.16
C ALA A 466 -7.85 48.72 -1.84
N LEU A 467 -8.96 48.60 -1.10
CA LEU A 467 -9.81 49.74 -0.72
C LEU A 467 -9.18 50.61 0.38
N ALA A 468 -8.14 50.16 1.08
CA ALA A 468 -7.53 50.91 2.18
C ALA A 468 -6.98 52.27 1.73
N ALA A 469 -6.49 52.37 0.49
CA ALA A 469 -6.03 53.64 -0.09
C ALA A 469 -7.19 54.61 -0.30
N ARG A 470 -8.34 54.12 -0.77
CA ARG A 470 -9.53 54.97 -0.98
C ARG A 470 -10.18 55.39 0.33
N ALA A 471 -10.14 54.51 1.33
CA ALA A 471 -10.68 54.75 2.66
C ALA A 471 -9.74 55.59 3.55
N GLN A 472 -8.46 55.73 3.16
CA GLN A 472 -7.41 56.35 3.98
C GLN A 472 -7.35 55.77 5.40
N PHE A 473 -7.59 54.45 5.52
CA PHE A 473 -7.67 53.76 6.80
C PHE A 473 -6.60 52.68 6.87
N LEU A 474 -5.53 52.97 7.62
CA LEU A 474 -4.36 52.11 7.76
C LEU A 474 -4.72 50.66 8.11
N TYR A 475 -5.52 50.44 9.15
CA TYR A 475 -5.82 49.10 9.64
C TYR A 475 -6.63 48.26 8.64
N LEU A 476 -7.19 48.84 7.58
CA LEU A 476 -7.91 48.08 6.56
C LEU A 476 -7.00 47.13 5.79
N ILE A 477 -5.73 47.49 5.57
CA ILE A 477 -4.76 46.57 4.95
C ILE A 477 -4.52 45.35 5.83
N PHE A 478 -4.45 45.54 7.16
CA PHE A 478 -4.27 44.47 8.13
C PHE A 478 -5.53 43.60 8.25
N ILE A 479 -6.72 44.22 8.32
CA ILE A 479 -8.01 43.51 8.35
C ILE A 479 -8.19 42.65 7.10
N GLY A 480 -7.85 43.17 5.91
CA GLY A 480 -7.89 42.40 4.67
C GLY A 480 -7.01 41.15 4.73
N ARG A 481 -5.83 41.25 5.34
CA ARG A 481 -4.91 40.11 5.56
C ARG A 481 -5.42 39.13 6.60
N LEU A 482 -6.00 39.60 7.70
CA LEU A 482 -6.65 38.71 8.67
C LEU A 482 -7.80 37.92 8.03
N ILE A 483 -8.60 38.55 7.17
CA ILE A 483 -9.68 37.87 6.44
C ILE A 483 -9.11 36.84 5.48
N ASN A 484 -8.09 37.18 4.68
CA ASN A 484 -7.37 36.22 3.82
C ASN A 484 -6.82 35.02 4.62
N GLY A 485 -6.43 35.23 5.87
CA GLY A 485 -5.96 34.18 6.77
C GLY A 485 -6.97 33.07 7.07
N LEU A 486 -8.28 33.37 7.04
CA LEU A 486 -9.33 32.35 7.13
C LEU A 486 -9.18 31.34 5.98
N GLY A 487 -9.04 31.84 4.76
CA GLY A 487 -8.86 31.05 3.55
C GLY A 487 -7.46 30.43 3.42
N PHE A 488 -6.43 31.09 3.94
CA PHE A 488 -5.06 30.58 3.95
C PHE A 488 -4.92 29.34 4.85
N THR A 489 -5.84 29.11 5.79
CA THR A 489 -6.00 27.82 6.49
C THR A 489 -6.18 26.66 5.52
N GLY A 490 -6.73 26.93 4.33
CA GLY A 490 -6.79 26.02 3.19
C GLY A 490 -5.48 25.29 2.92
N PHE A 491 -4.33 25.92 3.15
CA PHE A 491 -2.99 25.35 2.97
C PHE A 491 -2.78 24.02 3.73
N PHE A 492 -3.38 23.85 4.91
CA PHE A 492 -3.42 22.57 5.64
C PHE A 492 -4.22 21.51 4.89
N PHE A 493 -5.40 21.88 4.39
CA PHE A 493 -6.34 20.97 3.75
C PHE A 493 -5.89 20.50 2.36
N VAL A 494 -5.19 21.33 1.58
CA VAL A 494 -4.58 20.93 0.29
C VAL A 494 -3.52 19.85 0.49
N LYS A 495 -2.71 19.99 1.55
CA LYS A 495 -1.74 18.95 1.95
C LYS A 495 -2.45 17.67 2.35
N ARG A 496 -3.48 17.78 3.20
CA ARG A 496 -4.26 16.61 3.64
C ARG A 496 -4.95 15.89 2.48
N TYR A 497 -5.45 16.61 1.48
CA TYR A 497 -6.04 16.03 0.27
C TYR A 497 -5.07 15.08 -0.45
N CYS A 498 -3.80 15.48 -0.56
CA CYS A 498 -2.77 14.69 -1.24
C CYS A 498 -2.29 13.46 -0.44
N THR A 499 -2.65 13.36 0.83
CA THR A 499 -2.30 12.24 1.72
C THR A 499 -3.49 11.43 2.20
N ASP A 500 -4.72 11.82 1.83
CA ASP A 500 -5.95 11.20 2.31
C ASP A 500 -6.07 9.74 1.79
N PRO A 501 -6.09 8.73 2.67
CA PRO A 501 -6.17 7.32 2.27
C PRO A 501 -7.43 6.99 1.45
N ARG A 502 -8.49 7.78 1.58
CA ARG A 502 -9.74 7.54 0.84
C ARG A 502 -9.61 7.79 -0.65
N ILE A 503 -8.63 8.60 -1.08
CA ILE A 503 -8.47 9.02 -2.49
C ILE A 503 -7.05 8.84 -3.04
N VAL A 504 -6.02 8.74 -2.18
CA VAL A 504 -4.63 8.59 -2.60
C VAL A 504 -4.04 7.32 -2.00
N GLY A 505 -3.65 6.38 -2.87
CA GLY A 505 -2.95 5.16 -2.50
C GLY A 505 -1.52 5.44 -2.01
N ILE A 506 -1.00 4.56 -1.16
CA ILE A 506 0.27 4.76 -0.45
C ILE A 506 1.44 5.04 -1.41
N ARG A 507 1.50 4.35 -2.55
CA ARG A 507 2.57 4.51 -3.57
C ARG A 507 2.50 5.86 -4.29
N ARG A 508 1.33 6.52 -4.28
CA ARG A 508 1.08 7.77 -4.99
C ARG A 508 1.19 9.01 -4.09
N ARG A 509 1.15 8.85 -2.76
CA ARG A 509 1.26 9.97 -1.80
C ARG A 509 2.51 10.81 -2.02
N THR A 510 3.68 10.19 -2.22
CA THR A 510 4.93 10.92 -2.46
C THR A 510 4.88 11.75 -3.74
N LEU A 511 4.26 11.23 -4.81
CA LEU A 511 4.08 11.98 -6.05
C LEU A 511 3.17 13.20 -5.82
N CYS A 512 2.02 13.03 -5.17
CA CYS A 512 1.11 14.12 -4.86
C CYS A 512 1.77 15.19 -3.97
N CYS A 513 2.52 14.77 -2.94
CA CYS A 513 3.31 15.69 -2.10
C CYS A 513 4.39 16.44 -2.89
N SER A 514 5.10 15.77 -3.81
CA SER A 514 6.10 16.45 -4.65
C SER A 514 5.45 17.51 -5.56
N LEU A 515 4.28 17.22 -6.14
CA LEU A 515 3.54 18.18 -6.96
C LEU A 515 3.07 19.38 -6.13
N LEU A 516 2.66 19.18 -4.88
CA LEU A 516 2.33 20.27 -3.96
C LEU A 516 3.54 21.16 -3.68
N VAL A 517 4.71 20.58 -3.40
CA VAL A 517 5.93 21.35 -3.14
C VAL A 517 6.30 22.19 -4.37
N VAL A 518 6.28 21.61 -5.57
CA VAL A 518 6.57 22.33 -6.81
C VAL A 518 5.56 23.47 -7.03
N SER A 519 4.27 23.20 -6.86
CA SER A 519 3.21 24.22 -6.94
C SER A 519 3.42 25.35 -5.91
N GLN A 520 3.80 25.01 -4.68
CA GLN A 520 4.07 25.98 -3.61
C GLN A 520 5.24 26.88 -4.02
N SER A 521 6.39 26.30 -4.36
CA SER A 521 7.60 27.05 -4.72
C SER A 521 7.38 27.92 -5.96
N LEU A 522 6.65 27.45 -6.97
CA LEU A 522 6.26 28.28 -8.12
C LEU A 522 5.45 29.52 -7.68
N GLY A 523 4.51 29.37 -6.74
CA GLY A 523 3.74 30.49 -6.23
C GLY A 523 4.58 31.49 -5.43
N MET A 524 5.57 31.01 -4.66
CA MET A 524 6.51 31.87 -3.91
C MET A 524 7.41 32.69 -4.84
N VAL A 525 7.72 32.16 -6.03
CA VAL A 525 8.51 32.85 -7.06
C VAL A 525 7.67 33.82 -7.87
N ILE A 526 6.52 33.36 -8.36
CA ILE A 526 5.67 34.14 -9.26
C ILE A 526 5.01 35.31 -8.52
N GLY A 527 4.70 35.16 -7.23
CA GLY A 527 4.10 36.22 -6.41
C GLY A 527 4.90 37.53 -6.45
N PRO A 528 6.15 37.58 -5.95
CA PRO A 528 6.94 38.81 -5.89
C PRO A 528 7.32 39.33 -7.28
N LEU A 529 7.50 38.46 -8.28
CA LEU A 529 7.70 38.86 -9.68
C LEU A 529 6.50 39.66 -10.20
N ILE A 530 5.30 39.09 -10.09
CA ILE A 530 4.08 39.79 -10.52
C ILE A 530 3.89 41.06 -9.68
N GLY A 531 4.10 41.00 -8.36
CA GLY A 531 4.00 42.16 -7.47
C GLY A 531 4.89 43.32 -7.90
N GLY A 532 6.17 43.06 -8.13
CA GLY A 532 7.14 44.05 -8.59
C GLY A 532 6.83 44.58 -10.00
N GLN A 533 6.38 43.72 -10.92
CA GLN A 533 5.97 44.17 -12.26
C GLN A 533 4.71 45.04 -12.21
N LEU A 534 3.72 44.67 -11.41
CA LEU A 534 2.51 45.47 -11.20
C LEU A 534 2.84 46.84 -10.59
N ALA A 535 3.86 46.91 -9.73
CA ALA A 535 4.30 48.16 -9.13
C ALA A 535 4.82 49.19 -10.16
N ARG A 536 5.40 48.70 -11.27
CA ARG A 536 5.88 49.55 -12.36
C ARG A 536 4.77 50.14 -13.22
N ILE A 537 3.60 49.49 -13.27
CA ILE A 537 2.52 49.94 -14.16
C ILE A 537 1.93 51.21 -13.57
N GLY A 538 2.29 52.36 -14.15
CA GLY A 538 2.03 53.73 -13.67
C GLY A 538 0.57 54.14 -13.65
N TYR A 539 -0.28 53.39 -12.94
CA TYR A 539 -1.64 53.80 -12.64
C TYR A 539 -1.61 54.89 -11.56
N HIS A 540 -2.09 56.08 -11.91
CA HIS A 540 -2.11 57.25 -11.02
C HIS A 540 -3.50 57.51 -10.40
N GLY A 541 -4.36 56.48 -10.33
CA GLY A 541 -5.71 56.60 -9.79
C GLY A 541 -5.79 56.34 -8.28
N VAL A 542 -6.77 56.93 -7.60
CA VAL A 542 -7.03 56.67 -6.16
C VAL A 542 -7.47 55.23 -5.91
N LEU A 543 -8.16 54.60 -6.88
CA LEU A 543 -8.65 53.22 -6.77
C LEU A 543 -7.59 52.19 -7.21
N MET A 544 -6.87 52.49 -8.28
CA MET A 544 -5.81 51.64 -8.84
C MET A 544 -4.51 52.43 -8.91
N ASN A 545 -3.58 52.05 -8.06
CA ASN A 545 -2.21 52.53 -8.04
C ASN A 545 -1.25 51.37 -7.75
N MET A 546 0.05 51.67 -7.73
CA MET A 546 1.14 50.71 -7.44
C MET A 546 0.88 49.85 -6.19
N ASN A 547 0.26 50.40 -5.15
CA ASN A 547 0.05 49.72 -3.88
C ASN A 547 -1.25 48.89 -3.84
N THR A 548 -2.26 49.26 -4.63
CA THR A 548 -3.59 48.62 -4.59
C THR A 548 -3.83 47.60 -5.70
N ILE A 549 -3.08 47.70 -6.81
CA ILE A 549 -3.32 46.88 -8.02
C ILE A 549 -3.19 45.37 -7.76
N ALA A 550 -2.24 44.96 -6.90
CA ALA A 550 -2.06 43.55 -6.54
C ALA A 550 -3.34 42.96 -5.93
N GLY A 551 -4.04 43.72 -5.08
CA GLY A 551 -5.30 43.30 -4.47
C GLY A 551 -6.42 43.11 -5.51
N TRP A 552 -6.57 44.05 -6.45
CA TRP A 552 -7.58 43.94 -7.51
C TRP A 552 -7.35 42.77 -8.46
N VAL A 553 -6.10 42.57 -8.88
CA VAL A 553 -5.70 41.46 -9.76
C VAL A 553 -6.00 40.13 -9.07
N MET A 554 -5.61 39.98 -7.80
CA MET A 554 -5.85 38.75 -7.06
C MET A 554 -7.34 38.50 -6.79
N ALA A 555 -8.13 39.54 -6.54
CA ALA A 555 -9.59 39.41 -6.40
C ALA A 555 -10.22 38.81 -7.67
N CYS A 556 -9.82 39.27 -8.85
CA CYS A 556 -10.31 38.72 -10.12
C CYS A 556 -9.87 37.26 -10.32
N ILE A 557 -8.61 36.95 -10.04
CA ILE A 557 -8.08 35.58 -10.15
C ILE A 557 -8.84 34.64 -9.22
N TRP A 558 -9.06 35.01 -7.95
CA TRP A 558 -9.82 34.19 -7.00
C TRP A 558 -11.27 34.00 -7.41
N LEU A 559 -11.92 35.00 -8.02
CA LEU A 559 -13.27 34.86 -8.56
C LEU A 559 -13.32 33.83 -9.71
N THR A 560 -12.39 33.92 -10.66
CA THR A 560 -12.31 32.96 -11.79
C THR A 560 -12.00 31.54 -11.31
N TYR A 561 -11.12 31.41 -10.32
CA TYR A 561 -10.83 30.14 -9.68
C TYR A 561 -12.07 29.58 -8.95
N TRP A 562 -12.83 30.42 -8.24
CA TRP A 562 -14.05 30.01 -7.55
C TRP A 562 -15.08 29.43 -8.52
N VAL A 563 -15.32 30.10 -9.66
CA VAL A 563 -16.20 29.58 -10.72
C VAL A 563 -15.72 28.21 -11.21
N SER A 564 -14.41 28.05 -11.41
CA SER A 564 -13.81 26.78 -11.84
C SER A 564 -14.02 25.66 -10.81
N VAL A 565 -13.88 25.96 -9.51
CA VAL A 565 -14.14 25.00 -8.43
C VAL A 565 -15.60 24.56 -8.40
N VAL A 566 -16.54 25.49 -8.54
CA VAL A 566 -17.98 25.18 -8.54
C VAL A 566 -18.36 24.21 -9.67
N ILE A 567 -17.78 24.39 -10.86
CA ILE A 567 -18.15 23.62 -12.05
C ILE A 567 -17.43 22.26 -12.09
N PHE A 568 -16.14 22.23 -11.77
CA PHE A 568 -15.28 21.10 -12.12
C PHE A 568 -14.80 20.27 -10.93
N PHE A 569 -14.91 20.77 -9.70
CA PHE A 569 -14.38 20.05 -8.54
C PHE A 569 -15.29 18.89 -8.12
N GLN A 570 -14.76 17.68 -8.19
CA GLN A 570 -15.42 16.48 -7.66
C GLN A 570 -14.89 16.17 -6.26
N ASP A 571 -15.78 16.18 -5.28
CA ASP A 571 -15.46 15.87 -3.88
C ASP A 571 -15.40 14.35 -3.63
N ILE A 572 -14.91 13.95 -2.46
CA ILE A 572 -14.71 12.55 -2.08
C ILE A 572 -16.04 11.77 -2.16
N PRO A 573 -16.05 10.51 -2.65
CA PRO A 573 -17.23 9.64 -2.58
C PRO A 573 -17.76 9.55 -1.15
N LYS A 574 -19.09 9.61 -0.98
CA LYS A 574 -19.76 9.51 0.32
C LYS A 574 -19.54 8.12 0.93
N THR A 575 -18.41 7.88 1.60
CA THR A 575 -18.26 6.74 2.50
C THR A 575 -18.80 7.09 3.88
N ALA A 576 -19.51 6.14 4.49
CA ALA A 576 -20.28 6.28 5.73
C ALA A 576 -19.54 7.05 6.83
N CYS A 577 -20.32 7.86 7.54
CA CYS A 577 -19.95 8.70 8.68
C CYS A 577 -18.80 8.10 9.52
N SER A 578 -17.69 8.83 9.65
CA SER A 578 -16.65 8.52 10.62
C SER A 578 -17.29 8.50 12.01
N ASP A 579 -17.28 7.32 12.62
CA ASP A 579 -17.90 7.05 13.91
C ASP A 579 -17.25 7.92 15.01
N LYS A 580 -18.08 8.56 15.84
CA LYS A 580 -17.66 9.52 16.90
C LYS A 580 -16.80 8.88 18.00
N SER A 581 -16.60 7.56 17.95
CA SER A 581 -15.76 6.77 18.85
C SER A 581 -14.25 7.05 18.73
N SER A 582 -13.79 7.63 17.61
CA SER A 582 -12.36 7.86 17.32
C SER A 582 -11.67 8.93 18.19
N GLN A 583 -12.37 10.01 18.59
CA GLN A 583 -11.76 11.13 19.32
C GLN A 583 -11.40 10.82 20.78
N ARG A 584 -12.18 9.98 21.48
CA ARG A 584 -11.88 9.59 22.88
C ARG A 584 -10.67 8.64 23.00
N SER A 585 -10.24 8.03 21.89
CA SER A 585 -9.06 7.15 21.85
C SER A 585 -7.73 7.89 21.66
N ILE A 586 -7.71 9.09 21.07
CA ILE A 586 -6.46 9.83 20.76
C ILE A 586 -5.71 10.25 22.05
N LEU A 587 -6.43 10.72 23.07
CA LEU A 587 -5.85 11.04 24.38
C LEU A 587 -5.33 9.80 25.13
N LYS A 588 -5.97 8.64 24.94
CA LYS A 588 -5.48 7.36 25.49
C LYS A 588 -4.26 6.83 24.72
N ILE A 589 -4.18 7.08 23.42
CA ILE A 589 -3.02 6.72 22.57
C ILE A 589 -1.82 7.63 22.89
N PHE A 590 -2.00 8.93 23.10
CA PHE A 590 -0.91 9.80 23.59
C PHE A 590 -0.41 9.41 24.98
N LYS A 591 -1.30 8.92 25.86
CA LYS A 591 -0.91 8.37 27.16
C LYS A 591 -0.20 7.00 27.08
N LYS A 592 -0.42 6.22 26.02
CA LYS A 592 0.22 4.90 25.79
C LYS A 592 1.39 4.94 24.78
N GLY A 593 1.54 6.03 24.03
CA GLY A 593 2.53 6.21 22.97
C GLY A 593 3.88 6.66 23.50
N SER A 594 4.91 5.86 23.21
CA SER A 594 6.31 6.03 23.61
C SER A 594 6.82 7.48 23.49
N TYR A 595 7.47 7.98 24.55
CA TYR A 595 8.18 9.27 24.69
C TYR A 595 8.94 9.72 23.42
N GLY A 596 9.39 8.77 22.60
CA GLY A 596 10.02 9.04 21.30
C GLY A 596 9.16 9.81 20.28
N MET A 597 7.84 9.57 20.20
CA MET A 597 6.98 10.25 19.22
C MET A 597 6.80 11.74 19.54
N LEU A 598 6.63 12.07 20.82
CA LEU A 598 6.51 13.46 21.27
C LEU A 598 7.78 14.26 20.96
N VAL A 599 8.95 13.67 21.24
CA VAL A 599 10.26 14.29 20.92
C VAL A 599 10.41 14.54 19.43
N ILE A 600 10.01 13.58 18.57
CA ILE A 600 10.05 13.75 17.12
C ILE A 600 9.13 14.89 16.68
N THR A 601 7.88 14.94 17.16
CA THR A 601 6.94 16.02 16.80
C THR A 601 7.46 17.39 17.21
N VAL A 602 8.04 17.53 18.41
CA VAL A 602 8.60 18.80 18.90
C VAL A 602 9.77 19.25 18.03
N VAL A 603 10.71 18.35 17.71
CA VAL A 603 11.85 18.72 16.86
C VAL A 603 11.41 19.04 15.44
N MET A 604 10.48 18.28 14.86
CA MET A 604 9.92 18.59 13.54
C MET A 604 9.21 19.95 13.53
N SER A 605 8.50 20.28 14.61
CA SER A 605 7.83 21.57 14.78
C SER A 605 8.85 22.72 14.87
N PHE A 606 9.97 22.51 15.57
CA PHE A 606 11.05 23.48 15.62
C PHE A 606 11.72 23.68 14.25
N ILE A 607 12.06 22.60 13.54
CA ILE A 607 12.62 22.68 12.19
C ILE A 607 11.69 23.44 11.24
N ALA A 608 10.40 23.09 11.27
CA ALA A 608 9.34 23.78 10.52
C ALA A 608 9.28 25.28 10.85
N PHE A 609 9.27 25.62 12.15
CA PHE A 609 9.31 26.99 12.61
C PHE A 609 10.54 27.74 12.08
N SER A 610 11.75 27.21 12.30
CA SER A 610 13.00 27.85 11.87
C SER A 610 13.01 28.09 10.36
N VAL A 611 12.70 27.10 9.54
CA VAL A 611 12.68 27.25 8.07
C VAL A 611 11.81 28.42 7.62
N PHE A 612 10.62 28.57 8.17
CA PHE A 612 9.69 29.63 7.77
C PHE A 612 9.91 30.96 8.51
N PHE A 613 10.57 30.95 9.66
CA PHE A 613 11.06 32.15 10.33
C PHE A 613 12.11 32.84 9.46
N GLU A 614 13.14 32.09 9.04
CA GLU A 614 14.27 32.61 8.27
C GLU A 614 13.84 33.12 6.90
N LEU A 615 13.07 32.32 6.16
CA LEU A 615 12.54 32.75 4.87
C LEU A 615 11.66 34.00 5.02
N GLY A 616 10.75 34.02 6.00
CA GLY A 616 9.86 35.16 6.22
C GLY A 616 10.59 36.44 6.62
N ALA A 617 11.64 36.33 7.44
CA ALA A 617 12.46 37.47 7.85
C ALA A 617 13.24 38.07 6.69
N TRP A 618 13.90 37.24 5.89
CA TRP A 618 14.62 37.71 4.71
C TRP A 618 13.70 38.32 3.66
N GLU A 619 12.60 37.64 3.33
CA GLU A 619 11.63 38.10 2.32
C GLU A 619 11.04 39.47 2.67
N ALA A 620 10.74 39.69 3.96
CA ALA A 620 10.22 40.97 4.45
C ALA A 620 11.29 42.07 4.57
N ASN A 621 12.54 41.70 4.84
CA ASN A 621 13.65 42.65 4.97
C ASN A 621 14.20 43.13 3.61
N ILE A 622 14.15 42.30 2.56
CA ILE A 622 14.73 42.63 1.24
C ILE A 622 14.27 44.00 0.70
N PRO A 623 12.97 44.34 0.65
CA PRO A 623 12.53 45.66 0.16
C PRO A 623 13.10 46.82 0.98
N ILE A 624 13.16 46.67 2.31
CA ILE A 624 13.67 47.71 3.24
C ILE A 624 15.18 47.89 3.08
N PHE A 625 15.93 46.78 3.17
CA PHE A 625 17.38 46.79 3.09
C PHE A 625 17.89 47.31 1.74
N THR A 626 17.30 46.85 0.64
CA THR A 626 17.74 47.24 -0.70
C THR A 626 17.34 48.65 -1.08
N ALA A 627 16.21 49.16 -0.59
CA ALA A 627 15.86 50.58 -0.73
C ALA A 627 16.89 51.47 -0.03
N LYS A 628 17.28 51.11 1.20
CA LYS A 628 18.23 51.87 2.02
C LYS A 628 19.66 51.83 1.49
N HIS A 629 20.18 50.65 1.13
CA HIS A 629 21.60 50.47 0.76
C HIS A 629 21.86 50.58 -0.74
N PHE A 630 20.88 50.24 -1.58
CA PHE A 630 21.06 50.17 -3.04
C PHE A 630 20.20 51.16 -3.83
N GLY A 631 19.29 51.87 -3.17
CA GLY A 631 18.34 52.77 -3.82
C GLY A 631 17.33 52.03 -4.70
N TRP A 632 17.06 50.75 -4.41
CA TRP A 632 16.14 49.93 -5.17
C TRP A 632 14.69 50.31 -4.92
N ASN A 633 13.89 50.27 -5.97
CA ASN A 633 12.44 50.42 -5.87
C ASN A 633 11.76 49.04 -5.73
N GLU A 634 10.43 49.05 -5.62
CA GLU A 634 9.59 47.86 -5.46
C GLU A 634 9.72 46.90 -6.65
N TRP A 635 9.97 47.42 -7.85
CA TRP A 635 10.20 46.62 -9.04
C TRP A 635 11.54 45.87 -8.95
N ASP A 636 12.62 46.56 -8.54
CA ASP A 636 13.94 45.96 -8.35
C ASP A 636 13.90 44.86 -7.26
N ALA A 637 13.29 45.16 -6.11
CA ALA A 637 13.15 44.22 -5.00
C ALA A 637 12.31 42.99 -5.38
N GLY A 638 11.17 43.19 -6.05
CA GLY A 638 10.31 42.09 -6.50
C GLY A 638 11.00 41.17 -7.51
N ASN A 639 11.74 41.74 -8.47
CA ASN A 639 12.53 40.95 -9.43
C ASN A 639 13.69 40.22 -8.76
N PHE A 640 14.35 40.83 -7.79
CA PHE A 640 15.44 40.19 -7.05
C PHE A 640 14.97 38.95 -6.27
N ILE A 641 13.86 39.07 -5.52
CA ILE A 641 13.26 37.94 -4.80
C ILE A 641 12.87 36.83 -5.78
N GLY A 642 12.20 37.21 -6.86
CA GLY A 642 11.72 36.28 -7.87
C GLY A 642 12.81 35.53 -8.64
N LEU A 643 13.81 36.24 -9.16
CA LEU A 643 14.89 35.64 -9.96
C LEU A 643 15.75 34.68 -9.13
N ILE A 644 16.04 35.03 -7.88
CA ILE A 644 16.77 34.13 -6.96
C ILE A 644 15.91 32.92 -6.60
N GLY A 645 14.59 33.10 -6.45
CA GLY A 645 13.66 32.00 -6.30
C GLY A 645 13.59 31.07 -7.53
N ILE A 646 13.70 31.58 -8.76
CA ILE A 646 13.86 30.74 -9.96
C ILE A 646 15.16 29.93 -9.88
N GLY A 647 16.26 30.56 -9.46
CA GLY A 647 17.53 29.87 -9.24
C GLY A 647 17.43 28.74 -8.22
N SER A 648 16.71 28.96 -7.11
CA SER A 648 16.54 27.92 -6.08
C SER A 648 15.66 26.76 -6.57
N LEU A 649 14.66 27.01 -7.44
CA LEU A 649 13.84 25.96 -8.06
C LEU A 649 14.67 24.97 -8.89
N VAL A 650 15.74 25.43 -9.56
CA VAL A 650 16.65 24.56 -10.33
C VAL A 650 17.34 23.53 -9.42
N ILE A 651 17.50 23.83 -8.13
CA ILE A 651 18.05 22.90 -7.13
C ILE A 651 16.94 22.04 -6.53
N VAL A 652 15.82 22.66 -6.15
CA VAL A 652 14.74 21.99 -5.42
C VAL A 652 14.04 20.94 -6.29
N VAL A 653 13.71 21.26 -7.54
CA VAL A 653 12.93 20.34 -8.41
C VAL A 653 13.69 19.03 -8.68
N PRO A 654 14.96 19.03 -9.13
CA PRO A 654 15.72 17.79 -9.23
C PRO A 654 15.86 17.09 -7.89
N MET A 655 16.10 17.81 -6.79
CA MET A 655 16.17 17.21 -5.46
C MET A 655 14.87 16.53 -5.03
N THR A 656 13.68 17.02 -5.42
CA THR A 656 12.43 16.30 -5.14
C THR A 656 12.29 14.97 -5.90
N VAL A 657 12.97 14.84 -7.05
CA VAL A 657 13.03 13.58 -7.81
C VAL A 657 14.10 12.65 -7.23
N TYR A 658 15.27 13.21 -6.89
CA TYR A 658 16.42 12.49 -6.33
C TYR A 658 16.30 12.18 -4.84
N SER A 659 15.40 12.83 -4.10
CA SER A 659 15.16 12.58 -2.66
C SER A 659 14.67 11.17 -2.38
N LYS A 660 14.16 10.46 -3.39
CA LYS A 660 13.86 9.01 -3.29
C LYS A 660 15.11 8.15 -3.09
N ARG A 661 16.29 8.67 -3.42
CA ARG A 661 17.59 7.98 -3.31
C ARG A 661 18.48 8.54 -2.20
N ILE A 662 18.11 9.68 -1.62
CA ILE A 662 18.88 10.37 -0.60
C ILE A 662 18.11 10.30 0.71
N GLN A 663 18.79 10.00 1.80
CA GLN A 663 18.15 9.93 3.11
C GLN A 663 17.63 11.32 3.52
N ASP A 664 16.42 11.39 4.09
CA ASP A 664 15.78 12.65 4.53
C ASP A 664 16.71 13.43 5.48
N ARG A 665 17.45 12.75 6.36
CA ARG A 665 18.42 13.36 7.28
C ARG A 665 19.58 14.09 6.58
N THR A 666 20.08 13.51 5.49
CA THR A 666 21.20 14.09 4.72
C THR A 666 20.71 15.33 3.99
N THR A 667 19.51 15.26 3.42
CA THR A 667 18.85 16.40 2.78
C THR A 667 18.66 17.55 3.79
N ALA A 668 18.33 17.24 5.04
CA ALA A 668 18.11 18.24 6.09
C ALA A 668 19.41 18.94 6.46
N ALA A 669 20.46 18.16 6.71
CA ALA A 669 21.78 18.68 7.06
C ALA A 669 22.37 19.53 5.92
N VAL A 670 22.23 19.10 4.67
CA VAL A 670 22.67 19.89 3.50
C VAL A 670 21.88 21.20 3.41
N GLY A 671 20.56 21.16 3.60
CA GLY A 671 19.71 22.36 3.58
C GLY A 671 20.10 23.39 4.64
N PHE A 672 20.18 22.98 5.91
CA PHE A 672 20.58 23.89 7.00
C PHE A 672 22.05 24.33 6.90
N GLY A 673 22.95 23.44 6.45
CA GLY A 673 24.37 23.78 6.27
C GLY A 673 24.59 24.82 5.17
N THR A 674 23.91 24.67 4.03
CA THR A 674 23.98 25.65 2.93
C THR A 674 23.40 27.00 3.33
N ALA A 675 22.29 27.02 4.07
CA ALA A 675 21.72 28.25 4.59
C ALA A 675 22.64 28.95 5.61
N LEU A 676 23.24 28.18 6.52
CA LEU A 676 24.19 28.69 7.52
C LEU A 676 25.41 29.35 6.86
N ILE A 677 25.95 28.75 5.79
CA ILE A 677 27.05 29.34 5.02
C ILE A 677 26.62 30.71 4.44
N GLY A 678 25.43 30.79 3.85
CA GLY A 678 24.89 32.04 3.30
C GLY A 678 24.75 33.15 4.36
N MET A 679 24.28 32.79 5.56
CA MET A 679 24.16 33.74 6.69
C MET A 679 25.51 34.19 7.25
N ILE A 680 26.49 33.29 7.36
CA ILE A 680 27.84 33.65 7.83
C ILE A 680 28.50 34.63 6.84
N ILE A 681 28.35 34.38 5.53
CA ILE A 681 28.84 35.31 4.50
C ILE A 681 28.18 36.68 4.68
N TYR A 682 26.86 36.74 4.89
CA TYR A 682 26.14 37.99 5.08
C TYR A 682 26.64 38.75 6.31
N LEU A 683 26.75 38.09 7.47
CA LEU A 683 27.24 38.70 8.72
C LEU A 683 28.70 39.20 8.59
N ALA A 684 29.56 38.43 7.93
CA ALA A 684 30.96 38.82 7.71
C ALA A 684 31.07 40.07 6.82
N ARG A 685 30.21 40.21 5.80
CA ARG A 685 30.19 41.39 4.93
C ARG A 685 29.59 42.61 5.63
N LEU A 686 28.53 42.42 6.41
CA LEU A 686 27.93 43.47 7.25
C LEU A 686 28.94 44.11 8.21
N THR A 687 29.87 43.32 8.77
CA THR A 687 30.80 43.77 9.82
C THR A 687 32.12 44.33 9.30
N THR A 688 32.52 44.06 8.04
CA THR A 688 33.87 44.37 7.55
C THR A 688 33.97 45.50 6.53
N SER A 689 33.06 45.56 5.54
CA SER A 689 33.27 46.43 4.37
C SER A 689 31.97 46.87 3.65
N GLY A 690 30.82 46.68 4.28
CA GLY A 690 29.51 46.93 3.68
C GLY A 690 29.09 45.80 2.72
N VAL A 691 27.78 45.63 2.54
CA VAL A 691 27.23 44.53 1.74
C VAL A 691 27.01 45.02 0.31
N GLY A 692 27.76 44.48 -0.66
CA GLY A 692 27.53 44.76 -2.08
C GLY A 692 26.30 44.03 -2.63
N LYS A 693 25.79 44.49 -3.78
CA LYS A 693 24.63 43.86 -4.47
C LYS A 693 24.85 42.37 -4.76
N ALA A 694 26.04 42.00 -5.23
CA ALA A 694 26.39 40.61 -5.54
C ALA A 694 26.50 39.75 -4.27
N ASP A 695 27.13 40.27 -3.21
CA ASP A 695 27.27 39.59 -1.93
C ASP A 695 25.89 39.28 -1.32
N TYR A 696 24.99 40.27 -1.34
CA TYR A 696 23.62 40.12 -0.87
C TYR A 696 22.84 39.08 -1.68
N GLY A 697 23.00 39.10 -3.01
CA GLY A 697 22.42 38.10 -3.92
C GLY A 697 22.89 36.67 -3.65
N VAL A 698 24.20 36.49 -3.43
CA VAL A 698 24.77 35.17 -3.11
C VAL A 698 24.26 34.67 -1.75
N SER A 699 24.24 35.53 -0.73
CA SER A 699 23.71 35.18 0.59
C SER A 699 22.25 34.77 0.51
N TRP A 700 21.39 35.57 -0.13
CA TRP A 700 19.98 35.24 -0.29
C TRP A 700 19.78 33.95 -1.11
N PHE A 701 20.55 33.74 -2.18
CA PHE A 701 20.46 32.51 -2.97
C PHE A 701 20.78 31.25 -2.16
N LEU A 702 21.85 31.27 -1.35
CA LEU A 702 22.23 30.15 -0.51
C LEU A 702 21.21 29.89 0.60
N ILE A 703 20.72 30.95 1.26
CA ILE A 703 19.69 30.90 2.30
C ILE A 703 18.38 30.34 1.74
N CYS A 704 17.89 30.93 0.66
CA CYS A 704 16.66 30.54 -0.02
C CYS A 704 16.72 29.08 -0.50
N SER A 705 17.83 28.68 -1.14
CA SER A 705 18.00 27.30 -1.62
C SER A 705 18.09 26.30 -0.47
N GLY A 706 18.86 26.62 0.58
CA GLY A 706 19.03 25.74 1.74
C GLY A 706 17.74 25.48 2.49
N TYR A 707 16.97 26.52 2.82
CA TYR A 707 15.69 26.35 3.53
C TYR A 707 14.57 25.79 2.66
N ASN A 708 14.52 26.09 1.36
CA ASN A 708 13.57 25.42 0.48
C ASN A 708 13.83 23.91 0.42
N VAL A 709 15.10 23.48 0.35
CA VAL A 709 15.47 22.05 0.46
C VAL A 709 15.07 21.48 1.82
N ALA A 710 15.41 22.16 2.92
CA ALA A 710 15.06 21.71 4.27
C ALA A 710 13.53 21.59 4.50
N SER A 711 12.74 22.47 3.90
CA SER A 711 11.28 22.49 4.04
C SER A 711 10.61 21.19 3.53
N THR A 712 11.18 20.56 2.49
CA THR A 712 10.63 19.34 1.86
C THR A 712 10.55 18.15 2.81
N ILE A 713 11.40 18.14 3.82
CA ILE A 713 11.62 17.02 4.73
C ILE A 713 10.55 16.97 5.81
N THR A 714 10.08 18.14 6.25
CA THR A 714 8.99 18.24 7.23
C THR A 714 7.75 17.49 6.72
N LEU A 715 7.43 17.63 5.42
CA LEU A 715 6.29 16.93 4.80
C LEU A 715 6.56 15.43 4.57
N SER A 716 7.77 15.07 4.13
CA SER A 716 8.20 13.69 3.88
C SER A 716 8.16 12.85 5.16
N LEU A 717 8.82 13.31 6.22
CA LEU A 717 8.95 12.59 7.49
C LEU A 717 7.61 12.41 8.20
N MET A 718 6.70 13.38 8.09
CA MET A 718 5.37 13.29 8.68
C MET A 718 4.56 12.10 8.17
N SER A 719 4.67 11.81 6.88
CA SER A 719 3.99 10.67 6.25
C SER A 719 4.63 9.31 6.55
N LYS A 720 5.93 9.30 6.91
CA LYS A 720 6.70 8.07 7.15
C LYS A 720 6.76 7.65 8.62
N LEU A 721 6.75 8.61 9.54
CA LEU A 721 7.00 8.37 10.97
C LEU A 721 5.74 8.17 11.81
N PHE A 722 4.59 8.73 11.40
CA PHE A 722 3.36 8.69 12.19
C PHE A 722 2.31 7.75 11.59
N PRO A 723 1.67 6.89 12.40
CA PRO A 723 0.47 6.15 11.99
C PRO A 723 -0.64 7.12 11.56
N ASP A 724 -1.49 6.72 10.59
CA ASP A 724 -2.48 7.61 9.96
C ASP A 724 -3.39 8.36 10.98
N LYS A 725 -3.74 7.73 12.13
CA LYS A 725 -4.58 8.37 13.18
C LYS A 725 -3.89 9.47 14.00
N LEU A 726 -2.58 9.38 14.19
CA LEU A 726 -1.77 10.39 14.92
C LEU A 726 -1.19 11.43 13.96
N SER A 727 -1.12 11.10 12.67
CA SER A 727 -0.58 11.94 11.61
C SER A 727 -1.32 13.27 11.51
N ASP A 728 -2.66 13.26 11.57
CA ASP A 728 -3.46 14.50 11.47
C ASP A 728 -3.19 15.50 12.63
N VAL A 729 -3.06 15.00 13.85
CA VAL A 729 -2.78 15.85 15.04
C VAL A 729 -1.35 16.38 14.98
N CYS A 730 -0.38 15.54 14.63
CA CYS A 730 1.00 16.00 14.48
C CYS A 730 1.13 16.97 13.30
N ALA A 731 0.37 16.77 12.22
CA ALA A 731 0.36 17.64 11.04
C ALA A 731 -0.21 19.01 11.38
N LEU A 732 -1.26 19.03 12.20
CA LEU A 732 -1.82 20.25 12.74
C LEU A 732 -0.76 21.02 13.54
N ILE A 733 -0.05 20.37 14.46
CA ILE A 733 0.98 21.01 15.31
C ILE A 733 2.11 21.59 14.44
N VAL A 734 2.66 20.79 13.53
CA VAL A 734 3.73 21.23 12.61
C VAL A 734 3.25 22.39 11.72
N GLN A 735 2.00 22.35 11.27
CA GLN A 735 1.44 23.42 10.44
C GLN A 735 1.21 24.72 11.23
N VAL A 736 0.85 24.63 12.52
CA VAL A 736 0.81 25.80 13.41
C VAL A 736 2.22 26.37 13.56
N SER A 737 3.24 25.54 13.77
CA SER A 737 4.63 26.01 13.83
C SER A 737 5.10 26.70 12.55
N ASN A 738 4.69 26.19 11.37
CA ASN A 738 4.96 26.87 10.09
C ASN A 738 4.34 28.28 10.06
N TYR A 739 3.08 28.42 10.47
CA TYR A 739 2.42 29.72 10.48
C TYR A 739 3.02 30.67 11.51
N THR A 740 3.38 30.16 12.70
CA THR A 740 4.05 30.96 13.73
C THR A 740 5.40 31.46 13.20
N GLY A 741 6.20 30.60 12.58
CA GLY A 741 7.48 30.97 11.97
C GLY A 741 7.32 32.09 10.95
N ARG A 742 6.39 31.95 10.00
CA ARG A 742 6.11 33.00 9.00
C ARG A 742 5.68 34.33 9.62
N LEU A 743 4.81 34.31 10.62
CA LEU A 743 4.34 35.51 11.30
C LEU A 743 5.50 36.22 12.01
N THR A 744 6.23 35.50 12.86
CA THR A 744 7.30 36.10 13.67
C THR A 744 8.50 36.48 12.82
N GLY A 745 8.80 35.72 11.77
CA GLY A 745 9.85 36.01 10.81
C GLY A 745 9.58 37.32 10.07
N ALA A 746 8.39 37.49 9.49
CA ALA A 746 8.03 38.72 8.78
C ALA A 746 8.15 39.97 9.66
N VAL A 747 7.67 39.90 10.92
CA VAL A 747 7.79 41.00 11.88
C VAL A 747 9.27 41.28 12.22
N TRP A 748 10.05 40.22 12.45
CA TRP A 748 11.48 40.33 12.78
C TRP A 748 12.30 40.94 11.64
N GLY A 749 12.05 40.51 10.40
CA GLY A 749 12.72 41.02 9.21
C GLY A 749 12.51 42.52 9.00
N THR A 750 11.29 43.01 9.28
CA THR A 750 10.97 44.44 9.18
C THR A 750 11.46 45.28 10.37
N ALA A 751 11.94 44.65 11.45
CA ALA A 751 12.44 45.32 12.64
C ALA A 751 13.93 45.71 12.53
N SER A 752 14.52 45.67 11.34
CA SER A 752 15.95 45.95 11.11
C SER A 752 16.36 47.36 11.54
N GLU A 753 15.46 48.35 11.46
CA GLU A 753 15.72 49.70 11.95
C GLU A 753 15.70 49.83 13.48
N SER A 754 14.90 49.01 14.17
CA SER A 754 14.74 49.09 15.64
C SER A 754 15.72 48.20 16.41
N VAL A 755 16.20 47.10 15.83
CA VAL A 755 17.08 46.10 16.48
C VAL A 755 18.52 46.11 15.93
N THR A 756 18.79 46.84 14.84
CA THR A 756 20.00 46.81 14.00
C THR A 756 20.11 45.59 13.08
N GLU A 757 20.69 45.79 11.89
CA GLU A 757 20.87 44.75 10.86
C GLU A 757 21.72 43.56 11.36
N VAL A 758 22.74 43.85 12.19
CA VAL A 758 23.58 42.83 12.83
C VAL A 758 22.78 42.03 13.88
N GLY A 759 21.91 42.71 14.64
CA GLY A 759 21.03 42.06 15.61
C GLY A 759 20.04 41.10 14.94
N VAL A 760 19.46 41.49 13.81
CA VAL A 760 18.57 40.65 13.00
C VAL A 760 19.31 39.40 12.54
N ALA A 761 20.46 39.56 11.85
CA ALA A 761 21.25 38.45 11.33
C ALA A 761 21.78 37.50 12.42
N SER A 762 22.09 38.02 13.62
CA SER A 762 22.62 37.22 14.72
C SER A 762 21.57 36.24 15.29
N LEU A 763 20.31 36.67 15.41
CA LEU A 763 19.23 35.79 15.86
C LEU A 763 18.93 34.69 14.85
N GLU A 764 18.93 35.03 13.56
CA GLU A 764 18.75 34.11 12.44
C GLU A 764 19.83 33.00 12.43
N ILE A 765 21.09 33.37 12.62
CA ILE A 765 22.18 32.41 12.76
C ILE A 765 21.97 31.50 13.98
N ALA A 766 21.52 32.05 15.11
CA ALA A 766 21.28 31.27 16.32
C ALA A 766 20.19 30.22 16.10
N PHE A 767 19.04 30.58 15.51
CA PHE A 767 17.99 29.61 15.19
C PHE A 767 18.43 28.55 14.19
N THR A 768 19.26 28.93 13.23
CA THR A 768 19.83 28.01 12.24
C THR A 768 20.75 26.98 12.88
N ILE A 769 21.62 27.41 13.82
CA ILE A 769 22.50 26.52 14.58
C ILE A 769 21.69 25.56 15.47
N ILE A 770 20.65 26.05 16.13
CA ILE A 770 19.76 25.21 16.94
C ILE A 770 19.04 24.19 16.06
N GLY A 771 18.53 24.60 14.90
CA GLY A 771 17.85 23.72 13.95
C GLY A 771 18.78 22.63 13.41
N PHE A 772 20.01 23.00 13.03
CA PHE A 772 21.04 22.06 12.60
C PHE A 772 21.40 21.06 13.71
N SER A 773 21.58 21.55 14.94
CA SER A 773 21.88 20.71 16.11
C SER A 773 20.75 19.73 16.43
N ALA A 774 19.48 20.17 16.31
CA ALA A 774 18.32 19.31 16.53
C ALA A 774 18.25 18.15 15.52
N ILE A 775 18.65 18.37 14.26
CA ILE A 775 18.76 17.32 13.24
C ILE A 775 19.84 16.30 13.62
N LEU A 776 20.99 16.76 14.13
CA LEU A 776 22.08 15.87 14.58
C LEU A 776 21.67 15.02 15.79
N ILE A 777 20.93 15.58 16.75
CA ILE A 777 20.42 14.85 17.92
C ILE A 777 19.47 13.72 17.50
N LEU A 778 18.64 13.95 16.47
CA LEU A 778 17.73 12.94 15.95
C LEU A 778 18.30 12.09 14.81
N TRP A 779 19.60 12.20 14.51
CA TRP A 779 20.23 11.57 13.33
C TRP A 779 20.01 10.06 13.22
N GLN A 780 20.00 9.36 14.36
CA GLN A 780 19.76 7.92 14.45
C GLN A 780 18.27 7.57 14.49
N ARG A 781 17.41 8.45 15.02
CA ARG A 781 15.95 8.23 15.14
C ARG A 781 15.17 8.59 13.88
N ILE A 782 15.71 9.47 13.03
CA ILE A 782 15.20 9.81 11.70
C ILE A 782 15.59 8.75 10.65
N HIS A 783 16.23 7.65 11.06
CA HIS A 783 16.56 6.52 10.18
C HIS A 783 15.30 5.78 9.71
N THR A 784 14.61 6.37 8.75
CA THR A 784 13.65 5.67 7.91
C THR A 784 14.46 5.08 6.76
N VAL A 785 14.50 3.75 6.67
CA VAL A 785 15.01 3.08 5.48
C VAL A 785 14.20 3.64 4.31
N THR A 786 14.90 4.22 3.33
CA THR A 786 14.29 4.69 2.07
C THR A 786 13.42 3.56 1.54
N GLY A 787 12.10 3.79 1.57
CA GLY A 787 11.11 2.80 1.11
C GLY A 787 11.11 2.59 -0.38
#